data_AF-C4JFF5-F1
#
_entry.id   AF-C4JFF5-F1
#
_cell.length_a   1.000
_cell.length_b   1.000
_cell.length_c   1.000
_cell.angle_alpha   90.00
_cell.angle_beta   90.00
_cell.angle_gamma   90.00
#
_symmetry.space_group_name_H-M   'P 1'
#
loop_
_entity.id
_entity.type
_entity.pdbx_description
1 polymer ?
#
loop_
_entity_poly.entity_id
_entity_poly.type
_entity_poly.pdbx_seq_one_letter_code
_entity_poly.pdbx_strand_id
1 'polypeptide(L)'
;MARILDPTVQNNQANCEPGRQLAESNPRIADEEDSEGVADDINSDEDDLVIQPRISKGTIAKLPSKEEQIPDVVKSHIRTIPPEILRGIYTVMPSSRPKRGLDQSLPPISEIEEIFDDLVAKAEDNDFDGFLQHIGCRELRVATMCSGTEAPLLALEMIADSFKRLYGKSFRMHHLFSAEIEPFKQSYIQRNFSPDILFRDVSELVNNEATTAFGSVRTVPTNPDLLVAGFSCVDFSQLNAHKKSLEEMGESGHTFFPILQYIKRCRPPLVILENVFGAPWAKIAEIYKEIDYNAYHASIDTKNFYLPQTRERGYLLCIDQKKLETEAPGKKGGKASLLARMMKRFERPASSPVTDFLLKQDDPRLRVGINDISVQAAKDRQSVDWTRYKARHLGYRMENGLGDKRPLSRWQDNGTCQMPDFYWHGWTKAQTERVWDTLDVNFLRAIVRGSDFMSKCRVIDLSQGLDRELDQRASGISGCLTPRGQHFISTRGGPLLGIEALALQGIPINKLLLSSESQRDLHDLAGNAMSSPVVGAAILSALILGHKALLPGPPSAGESEKSDIIFLPCSVIKEYLMHDVPAEGLAIPSQSVKELLVKVQQSCRLCYCEAQSGTKRRDMLICSKCNHTACIKCGQNPSHAYEPIPLEHLSARITPMNFEMYLKMGLPMRLQLKGLNRGAFEQFRESWTSKEVIGAWEAFLEVVGPALGEELRFSGISRHRAWTVT
;
A
#
# COMPACT_ATOMS: atom_id res chain seq x y z
N MET A 1 38.82 18.41 -28.79
CA MET A 1 38.55 18.48 -30.24
C MET A 1 37.05 18.58 -30.44
N ALA A 2 36.58 19.72 -30.94
CA ALA A 2 35.17 20.09 -31.00
C ALA A 2 34.42 19.40 -32.16
N ARG A 3 33.13 19.10 -31.96
CA ARG A 3 32.13 19.11 -33.03
C ARG A 3 30.83 19.74 -32.54
N ILE A 4 30.52 20.87 -33.15
CA ILE A 4 29.27 21.62 -33.12
C ILE A 4 28.48 21.18 -34.36
N LEU A 5 27.17 20.99 -34.24
CA LEU A 5 26.28 21.03 -35.40
C LEU A 5 25.06 21.89 -35.09
N ASP A 6 24.89 22.87 -35.97
CA ASP A 6 23.82 23.88 -36.06
C ASP A 6 22.72 23.34 -37.01
N PRO A 7 21.42 23.67 -36.82
CA PRO A 7 20.34 23.18 -37.67
C PRO A 7 19.75 24.30 -38.55
N THR A 8 19.66 24.07 -39.87
CA THR A 8 18.73 24.82 -40.75
C THR A 8 18.32 23.96 -41.95
N VAL A 9 17.03 23.62 -42.07
CA VAL A 9 16.01 24.21 -42.99
C VAL A 9 16.12 23.68 -44.44
N GLN A 10 15.11 22.97 -44.96
CA GLN A 10 14.04 23.54 -45.81
C GLN A 10 13.15 22.47 -46.50
N ASN A 11 11.88 22.85 -46.64
CA ASN A 11 10.78 22.29 -47.43
C ASN A 11 11.12 21.54 -48.73
N ASN A 12 10.28 20.56 -49.09
CA ASN A 12 9.46 20.70 -50.31
C ASN A 12 8.23 19.78 -50.35
N GLN A 13 7.15 20.38 -50.83
CA GLN A 13 5.82 19.83 -51.12
C GLN A 13 5.84 18.94 -52.38
N ALA A 14 4.94 17.97 -52.48
CA ALA A 14 4.14 17.73 -53.70
C ALA A 14 3.02 16.69 -53.47
N ASN A 15 1.86 17.02 -54.04
CA ASN A 15 0.58 16.32 -54.08
C ASN A 15 0.58 14.99 -54.86
N CYS A 16 -0.34 14.08 -54.55
CA CYS A 16 -1.46 13.67 -55.43
C CYS A 16 -2.24 12.46 -54.87
N GLU A 17 -3.57 12.60 -54.80
CA GLU A 17 -4.56 11.52 -54.63
C GLU A 17 -4.84 10.79 -55.99
N PRO A 18 -5.92 9.99 -56.17
CA PRO A 18 -6.08 8.58 -55.80
C PRO A 18 -6.52 7.68 -57.00
N GLY A 19 -6.49 6.34 -56.88
CA GLY A 19 -7.08 5.51 -57.95
C GLY A 19 -6.99 3.98 -57.84
N ARG A 20 -8.13 3.37 -57.45
CA ARG A 20 -8.79 2.11 -57.90
C ARG A 20 -8.02 0.82 -58.26
N GLN A 21 -8.47 -0.25 -57.59
CA GLN A 21 -8.86 -1.61 -58.05
C GLN A 21 -7.97 -2.37 -59.04
N LEU A 22 -7.60 -3.61 -58.67
CA LEU A 22 -8.01 -4.84 -59.37
C LEU A 22 -7.68 -6.08 -58.53
N ALA A 23 -8.58 -7.05 -58.61
CA ALA A 23 -8.51 -8.37 -58.00
C ALA A 23 -7.71 -9.32 -58.89
N GLU A 24 -7.06 -10.33 -58.31
CA GLU A 24 -6.98 -11.65 -58.92
C GLU A 24 -6.66 -12.77 -57.90
N SER A 25 -7.34 -13.88 -58.16
CA SER A 25 -7.46 -15.20 -57.54
C SER A 25 -6.17 -15.98 -57.27
N ASN A 26 -6.18 -16.82 -56.22
CA ASN A 26 -6.04 -18.29 -56.36
C ASN A 26 -6.31 -19.07 -55.04
N PRO A 27 -6.45 -20.42 -55.05
CA PRO A 27 -7.52 -21.10 -54.34
C PRO A 27 -7.08 -22.03 -53.20
N ARG A 28 -8.10 -22.37 -52.40
CA ARG A 28 -8.31 -23.51 -51.50
C ARG A 28 -7.25 -24.63 -51.49
N ILE A 29 -6.68 -24.87 -50.31
CA ILE A 29 -6.40 -26.21 -49.75
C ILE A 29 -7.04 -26.24 -48.35
N ALA A 30 -7.69 -27.35 -48.05
CA ALA A 30 -8.53 -27.58 -46.88
C ALA A 30 -7.73 -28.17 -45.70
N ASP A 31 -8.14 -27.72 -44.51
CA ASP A 31 -8.32 -28.43 -43.25
C ASP A 31 -7.14 -29.19 -42.61
N GLU A 32 -6.51 -28.55 -41.61
CA GLU A 32 -6.14 -29.18 -40.34
C GLU A 32 -6.55 -28.24 -39.20
N GLU A 33 -7.19 -28.81 -38.18
CA GLU A 33 -7.97 -28.18 -37.12
C GLU A 33 -7.10 -27.46 -36.07
N ASP A 34 -7.25 -26.15 -35.92
CA ASP A 34 -6.82 -25.40 -34.75
C ASP A 34 -8.01 -25.14 -33.82
N SER A 35 -7.91 -25.63 -32.58
CA SER A 35 -8.91 -25.46 -31.54
C SER A 35 -8.90 -24.02 -31.02
N GLU A 36 -9.88 -23.22 -31.45
CA GLU A 36 -10.16 -21.92 -30.86
C GLU A 36 -10.60 -22.06 -29.40
N GLY A 37 -9.88 -21.39 -28.50
CA GLY A 37 -10.25 -21.22 -27.11
C GLY A 37 -11.50 -20.35 -27.00
N VAL A 38 -12.58 -20.98 -26.53
CA VAL A 38 -13.88 -20.37 -26.27
C VAL A 38 -13.73 -19.22 -25.27
N ALA A 39 -14.11 -18.02 -25.70
CA ALA A 39 -14.40 -16.90 -24.83
C ALA A 39 -15.79 -17.15 -24.20
N ASP A 40 -15.80 -17.58 -22.94
CA ASP A 40 -17.04 -17.69 -22.18
C ASP A 40 -17.48 -16.31 -21.67
N ASP A 41 -18.43 -15.73 -22.41
CA ASP A 41 -19.35 -14.68 -21.96
C ASP A 41 -20.30 -15.29 -20.92
N ILE A 42 -19.94 -15.21 -19.63
CA ILE A 42 -20.86 -15.57 -18.54
C ILE A 42 -21.70 -14.33 -18.19
N ASN A 43 -22.89 -14.28 -18.81
CA ASN A 43 -24.04 -13.53 -18.33
C ASN A 43 -24.33 -13.96 -16.88
N SER A 44 -24.21 -13.03 -15.93
CA SER A 44 -24.42 -13.29 -14.49
C SER A 44 -25.88 -13.13 -14.05
N ASP A 45 -26.85 -13.38 -14.93
CA ASP A 45 -28.27 -13.24 -14.65
C ASP A 45 -28.97 -14.58 -14.89
N GLU A 46 -28.86 -15.48 -13.92
CA GLU A 46 -29.89 -16.40 -13.44
C GLU A 46 -29.27 -17.21 -12.28
N ASP A 47 -30.08 -17.58 -11.29
CA ASP A 47 -29.72 -18.42 -10.13
C ASP A 47 -29.16 -17.73 -8.88
N ASP A 48 -30.04 -16.97 -8.21
CA ASP A 48 -29.95 -16.80 -6.74
C ASP A 48 -31.35 -16.97 -6.13
N LEU A 49 -31.72 -18.23 -5.87
CA LEU A 49 -32.92 -18.59 -5.11
C LEU A 49 -32.73 -18.25 -3.62
N VAL A 50 -33.63 -17.38 -3.17
CA VAL A 50 -33.79 -16.76 -1.85
C VAL A 50 -33.78 -17.78 -0.69
N ILE A 51 -32.88 -17.59 0.28
CA ILE A 51 -33.08 -18.08 1.67
C ILE A 51 -33.68 -16.93 2.48
N GLN A 52 -34.97 -17.02 2.78
CA GLN A 52 -35.65 -16.08 3.69
C GLN A 52 -35.23 -16.32 5.15
N PRO A 53 -34.83 -15.29 5.92
CA PRO A 53 -34.73 -15.40 7.37
C PRO A 53 -36.13 -15.38 8.00
N ARG A 54 -36.38 -16.30 8.95
CA ARG A 54 -37.60 -16.33 9.77
C ARG A 54 -37.74 -15.03 10.58
N ILE A 55 -38.71 -14.19 10.21
CA ILE A 55 -39.11 -12.99 10.95
C ILE A 55 -40.01 -13.41 12.12
N SER A 56 -39.56 -13.17 13.35
CA SER A 56 -40.43 -13.17 14.54
C SER A 56 -41.36 -11.96 14.49
N LYS A 57 -42.68 -12.19 14.56
CA LYS A 57 -43.71 -11.14 14.60
C LYS A 57 -43.54 -10.24 15.84
N GLY A 58 -42.98 -9.04 15.64
CA GLY A 58 -42.99 -7.94 16.60
C GLY A 58 -43.99 -6.86 16.16
N THR A 59 -44.81 -6.40 17.09
CA THR A 59 -45.95 -5.50 16.94
C THR A 59 -45.61 -4.18 16.22
N ILE A 60 -46.37 -3.85 15.17
CA ILE A 60 -46.32 -2.55 14.48
C ILE A 60 -46.86 -1.46 15.41
N ALA A 61 -46.01 -0.51 15.81
CA ALA A 61 -46.43 0.71 16.49
C ALA A 61 -47.01 1.72 15.48
N LYS A 62 -48.20 2.24 15.76
CA LYS A 62 -48.88 3.28 14.96
C LYS A 62 -48.07 4.59 14.92
N LEU A 63 -47.99 5.22 13.75
CA LEU A 63 -47.51 6.60 13.58
C LEU A 63 -48.41 7.58 14.38
N PRO A 64 -47.84 8.53 15.14
CA PRO A 64 -48.60 9.66 15.64
C PRO A 64 -48.68 10.76 14.56
N SER A 65 -49.91 11.11 14.20
CA SER A 65 -50.24 12.33 13.47
C SER A 65 -50.33 13.49 14.46
N LYS A 66 -49.38 14.43 14.42
CA LYS A 66 -49.53 15.81 14.92
C LYS A 66 -48.39 16.66 14.41
N GLU A 67 -48.71 17.74 13.70
CA GLU A 67 -47.79 18.83 13.41
C GLU A 67 -47.38 19.47 14.74
N GLU A 68 -46.18 19.17 15.24
CA GLU A 68 -45.61 19.88 16.38
C GLU A 68 -45.02 21.21 15.92
N GLN A 69 -45.50 22.29 16.51
CA GLN A 69 -45.02 23.65 16.27
C GLN A 69 -43.57 23.79 16.75
N ILE A 70 -42.72 24.28 15.85
CA ILE A 70 -41.30 24.53 16.10
C ILE A 70 -41.16 25.58 17.23
N PRO A 71 -40.44 25.27 18.34
CA PRO A 71 -40.25 26.19 19.46
C PRO A 71 -39.57 27.49 19.05
N ASP A 72 -39.98 28.63 19.62
CA ASP A 72 -39.47 29.96 19.24
C ASP A 72 -37.96 30.15 19.47
N VAL A 73 -37.35 29.33 20.34
CA VAL A 73 -35.89 29.24 20.51
C VAL A 73 -35.20 28.81 19.21
N VAL A 74 -35.79 27.88 18.46
CA VAL A 74 -35.26 27.39 17.17
C VAL A 74 -35.38 28.47 16.09
N LYS A 75 -36.46 29.27 16.08
CA LYS A 75 -36.60 30.42 15.17
C LYS A 75 -35.55 31.51 15.43
N SER A 76 -35.12 31.68 16.68
CA SER A 76 -34.06 32.64 17.03
C SER A 76 -32.67 32.21 16.53
N HIS A 77 -32.39 30.91 16.51
CA HIS A 77 -31.14 30.35 15.98
C HIS A 77 -31.05 30.37 14.45
N ILE A 78 -32.18 30.26 13.74
CA ILE A 78 -32.25 30.39 12.27
C ILE A 78 -31.83 31.80 11.81
N ARG A 79 -31.99 32.84 12.64
CA ARG A 79 -31.66 34.22 12.28
C ARG A 79 -30.21 34.63 12.56
N THR A 80 -29.45 33.84 13.32
CA THR A 80 -28.13 34.23 13.84
C THR A 80 -26.97 33.38 13.33
N ILE A 81 -27.25 32.26 12.66
CA ILE A 81 -26.24 31.30 12.16
C ILE A 81 -26.36 31.23 10.62
N PRO A 82 -25.24 31.24 9.86
CA PRO A 82 -25.29 31.05 8.41
C PRO A 82 -26.10 29.78 8.06
N PRO A 83 -26.93 29.81 6.99
CA PRO A 83 -27.86 28.73 6.66
C PRO A 83 -27.21 27.37 6.35
N GLU A 84 -25.87 27.31 6.33
CA GLU A 84 -25.06 26.13 6.03
C GLU A 84 -24.77 25.25 7.28
N ILE A 85 -25.11 25.68 8.49
CA ILE A 85 -24.84 24.93 9.73
C ILE A 85 -26.12 24.72 10.56
N LEU A 86 -27.14 24.10 9.97
CA LEU A 86 -28.15 23.38 10.75
C LEU A 86 -27.67 21.93 10.90
N ARG A 87 -26.94 21.64 11.97
CA ARG A 87 -26.61 20.26 12.35
C ARG A 87 -27.91 19.58 12.78
N GLY A 88 -28.47 18.74 11.91
CA GLY A 88 -29.60 17.90 12.26
C GLY A 88 -29.24 17.00 13.45
N ILE A 89 -30.25 16.61 14.22
CA ILE A 89 -30.09 15.55 15.22
C ILE A 89 -29.95 14.24 14.43
N TYR A 90 -28.71 13.80 14.22
CA TYR A 90 -28.43 12.53 13.55
C TYR A 90 -28.78 11.39 14.49
N THR A 91 -29.61 10.46 14.03
CA THR A 91 -29.79 9.16 14.67
C THR A 91 -28.43 8.49 14.74
N VAL A 92 -27.94 8.29 15.97
CA VAL A 92 -26.69 7.61 16.24
C VAL A 92 -26.83 6.19 15.70
N MET A 93 -26.16 5.90 14.58
CA MET A 93 -25.94 4.52 14.15
C MET A 93 -25.31 3.77 15.33
N PRO A 94 -25.76 2.55 15.67
CA PRO A 94 -25.21 1.81 16.80
C PRO A 94 -23.70 1.66 16.58
N SER A 95 -22.93 2.39 17.39
CA SER A 95 -21.49 2.28 17.40
C SER A 95 -21.15 0.92 17.97
N SER A 96 -20.87 -0.05 17.11
CA SER A 96 -20.05 -1.18 17.53
C SER A 96 -18.75 -0.61 18.10
N ARG A 97 -18.25 -1.18 19.20
CA ARG A 97 -16.99 -0.75 19.83
C ARG A 97 -15.93 -0.55 18.74
N PRO A 98 -15.17 0.57 18.72
CA PRO A 98 -14.16 0.79 17.70
C PRO A 98 -13.20 -0.41 17.70
N LYS A 99 -13.04 -1.05 16.53
CA LYS A 99 -12.01 -2.10 16.34
C LYS A 99 -10.65 -1.51 16.76
N ARG A 100 -9.74 -2.32 17.32
CA ARG A 100 -8.38 -1.86 17.70
C ARG A 100 -7.77 -1.08 16.53
N GLY A 101 -7.49 0.20 16.79
CA GLY A 101 -6.84 1.11 15.85
C GLY A 101 -5.33 1.08 16.04
N LEU A 102 -4.70 2.21 15.77
CA LEU A 102 -3.29 2.41 16.04
C LEU A 102 -3.01 2.39 17.55
N ASP A 103 -1.89 1.81 17.95
CA ASP A 103 -1.43 1.85 19.33
C ASP A 103 -0.60 3.11 19.57
N GLN A 104 -1.23 4.10 20.22
CA GLN A 104 -0.64 5.40 20.51
C GLN A 104 0.34 5.35 21.70
N SER A 105 0.44 4.22 22.41
CA SER A 105 1.41 4.06 23.50
C SER A 105 2.80 3.66 23.01
N LEU A 106 2.90 3.21 21.76
CA LEU A 106 4.15 2.80 21.14
C LEU A 106 4.77 3.95 20.32
N PRO A 107 6.11 4.04 20.24
CA PRO A 107 6.77 4.95 19.31
C PRO A 107 6.29 4.72 17.86
N PRO A 108 6.10 5.77 17.05
CA PRO A 108 5.74 5.61 15.64
C PRO A 108 6.87 4.89 14.89
N ILE A 109 6.51 3.88 14.08
CA ILE A 109 7.43 3.18 13.17
C ILE A 109 6.68 2.96 11.85
N SER A 110 7.21 3.52 10.77
CA SER A 110 6.66 3.38 9.41
C SER A 110 7.71 3.03 8.35
N GLU A 111 9.00 3.22 8.64
CA GLU A 111 10.08 2.79 7.76
C GLU A 111 10.25 1.27 7.87
N ILE A 112 10.35 0.60 6.72
CA ILE A 112 10.36 -0.87 6.65
C ILE A 112 11.63 -1.42 7.32
N GLU A 113 12.76 -0.76 7.13
CA GLU A 113 14.03 -1.12 7.76
C GLU A 113 13.94 -1.09 9.30
N GLU A 114 13.30 -0.06 9.86
CA GLU A 114 13.09 0.07 11.32
C GLU A 114 12.13 -0.99 11.86
N ILE A 115 11.12 -1.39 11.08
CA ILE A 115 10.24 -2.52 11.42
C ILE A 115 11.05 -3.80 11.59
N PHE A 116 11.97 -4.07 10.66
CA PHE A 116 12.82 -5.27 10.74
C PHE A 116 13.89 -5.18 11.83
N ASP A 117 14.39 -3.99 12.16
CA ASP A 117 15.26 -3.78 13.33
C ASP A 117 14.56 -4.16 14.65
N ASP A 118 13.33 -3.69 14.87
CA ASP A 118 12.53 -4.05 16.07
C ASP A 118 12.17 -5.55 16.07
N LEU A 119 11.86 -6.12 14.90
CA LEU A 119 11.57 -7.55 14.75
C LEU A 119 12.79 -8.42 15.07
N VAL A 120 13.98 -8.01 14.63
CA VAL A 120 15.25 -8.69 14.91
C VAL A 120 15.67 -8.54 16.36
N ALA A 121 15.44 -7.38 16.98
CA ALA A 121 15.66 -7.21 18.42
C ALA A 121 14.84 -8.21 19.25
N LYS A 122 13.57 -8.40 18.89
CA LYS A 122 12.73 -9.44 19.50
C LYS A 122 13.22 -10.86 19.20
N ALA A 123 13.84 -11.11 18.05
CA ALA A 123 14.38 -12.42 17.73
C ALA A 123 15.58 -12.75 18.63
N GLU A 124 16.49 -11.80 18.84
CA GLU A 124 17.63 -11.96 19.76
C GLU A 124 17.15 -12.26 21.19
N ASP A 125 16.13 -11.55 21.69
CA ASP A 125 15.49 -11.81 22.99
C ASP A 125 14.83 -13.19 23.10
N ASN A 126 14.62 -13.88 21.97
CA ASN A 126 13.98 -15.18 21.87
C ASN A 126 14.93 -16.29 21.37
N ASP A 127 16.22 -16.17 21.67
CA ASP A 127 17.24 -17.21 21.43
C ASP A 127 17.47 -17.52 19.94
N PHE A 128 17.40 -16.49 19.08
CA PHE A 128 17.80 -16.64 17.68
C PHE A 128 19.30 -16.95 17.51
N ASP A 129 20.12 -16.58 18.49
CA ASP A 129 21.56 -16.91 18.51
C ASP A 129 21.80 -18.43 18.45
N GLY A 130 20.90 -19.25 19.02
CA GLY A 130 20.96 -20.71 18.89
C GLY A 130 20.90 -21.18 17.43
N PHE A 131 20.11 -20.54 16.58
CA PHE A 131 20.10 -20.82 15.14
C PHE A 131 21.41 -20.37 14.47
N LEU A 132 21.90 -19.16 14.79
CA LEU A 132 23.13 -18.63 14.20
C LEU A 132 24.34 -19.51 14.51
N GLN A 133 24.45 -19.99 15.75
CA GLN A 133 25.50 -20.94 16.15
C GLN A 133 25.36 -22.29 15.46
N HIS A 134 24.14 -22.80 15.32
CA HIS A 134 23.87 -24.10 14.69
C HIS A 134 24.17 -24.09 13.19
N ILE A 135 23.77 -23.04 12.48
CA ILE A 135 23.99 -22.93 11.03
C ILE A 135 25.44 -22.52 10.69
N GLY A 136 26.11 -21.76 11.56
CA GLY A 136 27.50 -21.34 11.37
C GLY A 136 27.73 -20.67 10.02
N CYS A 137 28.79 -21.07 9.30
CA CYS A 137 29.09 -20.55 7.95
C CYS A 137 28.23 -21.16 6.82
N ARG A 138 27.37 -22.14 7.11
CA ARG A 138 26.57 -22.81 6.09
C ARG A 138 25.45 -21.89 5.60
N GLU A 139 25.16 -21.93 4.31
CA GLU A 139 24.07 -21.16 3.74
C GLU A 139 22.72 -21.84 4.05
N LEU A 140 21.75 -21.06 4.51
CA LEU A 140 20.37 -21.50 4.66
C LEU A 140 19.74 -21.69 3.28
N ARG A 141 19.42 -22.93 2.91
CA ARG A 141 18.88 -23.26 1.58
C ARG A 141 17.37 -23.05 1.54
N VAL A 142 16.90 -22.04 0.81
CA VAL A 142 15.49 -21.62 0.81
C VAL A 142 14.86 -21.88 -0.55
N ALA A 143 13.65 -22.42 -0.54
CA ALA A 143 12.81 -22.60 -1.72
C ALA A 143 11.44 -21.96 -1.51
N THR A 144 10.89 -21.37 -2.57
CA THR A 144 9.56 -20.75 -2.56
C THR A 144 8.67 -21.36 -3.64
N MET A 145 7.38 -21.51 -3.32
CA MET A 145 6.36 -22.01 -4.25
C MET A 145 5.11 -21.13 -4.19
N CYS A 146 4.51 -20.87 -5.35
CA CYS A 146 3.50 -19.81 -5.52
C CYS A 146 4.09 -18.46 -5.05
N SER A 147 5.22 -18.12 -5.65
CA SER A 147 6.22 -17.24 -5.03
C SER A 147 5.86 -15.75 -5.08
N GLY A 148 5.05 -15.33 -6.06
CA GLY A 148 4.49 -13.99 -6.15
C GLY A 148 5.55 -12.87 -6.10
N THR A 149 5.58 -12.15 -4.98
CA THR A 149 6.51 -11.03 -4.74
C THR A 149 7.84 -11.43 -4.11
N GLU A 150 8.06 -12.71 -3.82
CA GLU A 150 9.20 -13.21 -3.05
C GLU A 150 9.35 -12.54 -1.67
N ALA A 151 8.21 -12.20 -1.05
CA ALA A 151 8.16 -11.66 0.31
C ALA A 151 8.95 -12.48 1.35
N PRO A 152 9.00 -13.84 1.29
CA PRO A 152 9.84 -14.63 2.20
C PRO A 152 11.34 -14.32 2.08
N LEU A 153 11.86 -14.17 0.86
CA LEU A 153 13.28 -13.87 0.61
C LEU A 153 13.61 -12.44 0.99
N LEU A 154 12.74 -11.48 0.65
CA LEU A 154 12.87 -10.10 1.09
C LEU A 154 12.94 -10.01 2.62
N ALA A 155 12.07 -10.74 3.32
CA ALA A 155 12.06 -10.78 4.77
C ALA A 155 13.37 -11.35 5.33
N LEU A 156 13.87 -12.45 4.76
CA LEU A 156 15.16 -13.03 5.16
C LEU A 156 16.35 -12.08 4.94
N GLU A 157 16.35 -11.34 3.83
CA GLU A 157 17.41 -10.37 3.52
C GLU A 157 17.38 -9.22 4.52
N MET A 158 16.19 -8.66 4.79
CA MET A 158 16.02 -7.60 5.78
C MET A 158 16.36 -8.06 7.20
N ILE A 159 16.07 -9.32 7.56
CA ILE A 159 16.47 -9.92 8.83
C ILE A 159 18.00 -10.00 8.92
N ALA A 160 18.67 -10.54 7.89
CA ALA A 160 20.13 -10.67 7.87
C ALA A 160 20.83 -9.30 7.94
N ASP A 161 20.37 -8.33 7.15
CA ASP A 161 20.85 -6.94 7.16
C ASP A 161 20.70 -6.30 8.55
N SER A 162 19.55 -6.50 9.20
CA SER A 162 19.25 -5.90 10.51
C SER A 162 20.08 -6.55 11.62
N PHE A 163 20.29 -7.87 11.59
CA PHE A 163 21.22 -8.55 12.50
C PHE A 163 22.66 -8.03 12.34
N LYS A 164 23.08 -7.80 11.09
CA LYS A 164 24.42 -7.27 10.79
C LYS A 164 24.57 -5.86 11.33
N ARG A 165 23.56 -5.00 11.11
CA ARG A 165 23.53 -3.60 11.56
C ARG A 165 23.49 -3.47 13.08
N LEU A 166 22.66 -4.25 13.78
CA LEU A 166 22.42 -4.11 15.22
C LEU A 166 23.41 -4.88 16.08
N TYR A 167 23.82 -6.08 15.65
CA TYR A 167 24.58 -7.02 16.47
C TYR A 167 25.91 -7.46 15.87
N GLY A 168 26.23 -7.03 14.64
CA GLY A 168 27.44 -7.49 13.92
C GLY A 168 27.42 -8.98 13.57
N LYS A 169 26.26 -9.65 13.68
CA LYS A 169 26.05 -11.06 13.34
C LYS A 169 25.26 -11.16 12.03
N SER A 170 25.41 -12.23 11.27
CA SER A 170 24.58 -12.49 10.09
C SER A 170 24.58 -13.97 9.76
N PHE A 171 23.67 -14.38 8.88
CA PHE A 171 23.72 -15.66 8.19
C PHE A 171 23.62 -15.43 6.69
N ARG A 172 24.02 -16.43 5.90
CA ARG A 172 23.89 -16.42 4.44
C ARG A 172 22.71 -17.27 4.03
N MET A 173 22.04 -16.89 2.94
CA MET A 173 20.98 -17.70 2.34
C MET A 173 21.37 -18.10 0.92
N HIS A 174 21.00 -19.31 0.53
CA HIS A 174 21.06 -19.78 -0.85
C HIS A 174 19.65 -19.95 -1.38
N HIS A 175 19.27 -19.10 -2.33
CA HIS A 175 17.97 -19.19 -3.00
C HIS A 175 18.00 -20.34 -4.03
N LEU A 176 17.41 -21.49 -3.65
CA LEU A 176 17.46 -22.70 -4.48
C LEU A 176 16.60 -22.58 -5.73
N PHE A 177 15.34 -22.21 -5.56
CA PHE A 177 14.41 -21.99 -6.65
C PHE A 177 13.16 -21.25 -6.18
N SER A 178 12.52 -20.62 -7.15
CA SER A 178 11.15 -20.11 -7.09
C SER A 178 10.24 -20.95 -8.00
N ALA A 179 8.97 -21.08 -7.66
CA ALA A 179 7.93 -21.55 -8.59
C ALA A 179 6.77 -20.55 -8.66
N GLU A 180 6.45 -20.08 -9.86
CA GLU A 180 5.42 -19.06 -10.11
C GLU A 180 4.81 -19.27 -11.50
N ILE A 181 3.49 -19.22 -11.61
CA ILE A 181 2.76 -19.51 -12.86
C ILE A 181 2.53 -18.26 -13.71
N GLU A 182 2.40 -17.09 -13.09
CA GLU A 182 2.08 -15.85 -13.79
C GLU A 182 3.32 -15.24 -14.47
N PRO A 183 3.35 -15.08 -15.80
CA PRO A 183 4.55 -14.63 -16.53
C PRO A 183 5.10 -13.26 -16.11
N PHE A 184 4.22 -12.31 -15.76
CA PHE A 184 4.67 -10.99 -15.31
C PHE A 184 5.31 -11.04 -13.91
N LYS A 185 4.84 -11.95 -13.04
CA LYS A 185 5.44 -12.20 -11.72
C LYS A 185 6.76 -12.92 -11.87
N GLN A 186 6.86 -13.90 -12.78
CA GLN A 186 8.14 -14.52 -13.14
C GLN A 186 9.17 -13.46 -13.59
N SER A 187 8.75 -12.49 -14.40
CA SER A 187 9.61 -11.38 -14.85
C SER A 187 10.05 -10.48 -13.69
N TYR A 188 9.13 -10.17 -12.76
CA TYR A 188 9.43 -9.45 -11.53
C TYR A 188 10.46 -10.22 -10.66
N ILE A 189 10.27 -11.53 -10.48
CA ILE A 189 11.17 -12.39 -9.69
C ILE A 189 12.55 -12.42 -10.31
N GLN A 190 12.64 -12.66 -11.62
CA GLN A 190 13.92 -12.71 -12.32
C GLN A 190 14.70 -11.40 -12.15
N ARG A 191 14.04 -10.26 -12.30
CA ARG A 191 14.68 -8.95 -12.25
C ARG A 191 15.16 -8.55 -10.85
N ASN A 192 14.41 -8.91 -9.81
CA ASN A 192 14.70 -8.45 -8.45
C ASN A 192 15.47 -9.47 -7.61
N PHE A 193 15.36 -10.77 -7.90
CA PHE A 193 15.95 -11.84 -7.08
C PHE A 193 16.93 -12.72 -7.86
N SER A 194 16.80 -12.79 -9.19
CA SER A 194 17.65 -13.61 -10.06
C SER A 194 17.93 -15.02 -9.50
N PRO A 195 16.89 -15.82 -9.20
CA PRO A 195 17.07 -17.19 -8.70
C PRO A 195 17.94 -18.05 -9.63
N ASP A 196 18.62 -19.04 -9.04
CA ASP A 196 19.31 -20.09 -9.80
C ASP A 196 18.33 -20.83 -10.75
N ILE A 197 17.12 -21.09 -10.27
CA ILE A 197 16.06 -21.75 -11.02
C ILE A 197 14.71 -21.09 -10.75
N LEU A 198 14.03 -20.66 -11.80
CA LEU A 198 12.64 -20.20 -11.74
C LEU A 198 11.76 -21.20 -12.51
N PHE A 199 11.02 -22.03 -11.78
CA PHE A 199 10.07 -22.99 -12.35
C PHE A 199 8.76 -22.29 -12.74
N ARG A 200 8.21 -22.68 -13.90
CA ARG A 200 6.99 -22.08 -14.44
C ARG A 200 5.70 -22.58 -13.78
N ASP A 201 5.73 -23.78 -13.21
CA ASP A 201 4.53 -24.41 -12.65
C ASP A 201 4.91 -25.32 -11.48
N VAL A 202 4.25 -25.11 -10.35
CA VAL A 202 4.41 -25.92 -9.14
C VAL A 202 3.95 -27.37 -9.36
N SER A 203 3.01 -27.60 -10.28
CA SER A 203 2.47 -28.92 -10.59
C SER A 203 3.53 -29.87 -11.14
N GLU A 204 4.53 -29.35 -11.86
CA GLU A 204 5.61 -30.13 -12.46
C GLU A 204 6.65 -30.60 -11.42
N LEU A 205 6.71 -29.95 -10.24
CA LEU A 205 7.70 -30.24 -9.21
C LEU A 205 7.51 -31.61 -8.53
N VAL A 206 6.40 -32.29 -8.81
CA VAL A 206 6.18 -33.70 -8.43
C VAL A 206 7.12 -34.66 -9.15
N ASN A 207 7.75 -34.22 -10.24
CA ASN A 207 8.70 -34.98 -11.06
C ASN A 207 10.16 -34.60 -10.72
N ASN A 208 11.12 -35.43 -11.13
CA ASN A 208 12.55 -35.16 -10.89
C ASN A 208 13.06 -33.98 -11.72
N GLU A 209 12.37 -33.65 -12.80
CA GLU A 209 12.66 -32.54 -13.69
C GLU A 209 11.39 -31.72 -13.90
N ALA A 210 11.56 -30.41 -14.06
CA ALA A 210 10.47 -29.48 -14.34
C ALA A 210 10.93 -28.37 -15.27
N THR A 211 9.96 -27.74 -15.93
CA THR A 211 10.18 -26.68 -16.91
C THR A 211 10.36 -25.35 -16.19
N THR A 212 11.41 -24.63 -16.57
CA THR A 212 11.67 -23.27 -16.13
C THR A 212 10.76 -22.26 -16.84
N ALA A 213 10.63 -21.05 -16.30
CA ALA A 213 9.93 -19.93 -16.94
C ALA A 213 10.47 -19.61 -18.35
N PHE A 214 11.73 -19.97 -18.63
CA PHE A 214 12.38 -19.78 -19.92
C PHE A 214 12.28 -21.00 -20.87
N GLY A 215 11.48 -22.01 -20.51
CA GLY A 215 11.23 -23.19 -21.33
C GLY A 215 12.30 -24.30 -21.25
N SER A 216 13.41 -24.08 -20.53
CA SER A 216 14.41 -25.12 -20.32
C SER A 216 13.97 -26.12 -19.25
N VAL A 217 14.34 -27.40 -19.39
CA VAL A 217 14.10 -28.43 -18.37
C VAL A 217 15.28 -28.47 -17.39
N ARG A 218 14.98 -28.48 -16.09
CA ARG A 218 15.97 -28.54 -15.01
C ARG A 218 15.59 -29.60 -13.99
N THR A 219 16.60 -30.24 -13.41
CA THR A 219 16.42 -31.12 -12.26
C THR A 219 15.91 -30.32 -11.07
N VAL A 220 14.86 -30.81 -10.42
CA VAL A 220 14.25 -30.18 -9.27
C VAL A 220 15.13 -30.39 -8.03
N PRO A 221 15.62 -29.32 -7.36
CA PRO A 221 16.40 -29.45 -6.13
C PRO A 221 15.62 -30.17 -5.03
N THR A 222 16.28 -31.09 -4.30
CA THR A 222 15.63 -32.00 -3.34
C THR A 222 16.02 -31.77 -1.88
N ASN A 223 16.90 -30.82 -1.60
CA ASN A 223 17.46 -30.55 -0.27
C ASN A 223 17.29 -29.09 0.20
N PRO A 224 16.05 -28.54 0.22
CA PRO A 224 15.78 -27.29 0.91
C PRO A 224 15.85 -27.48 2.43
N ASP A 225 16.32 -26.45 3.14
CA ASP A 225 16.26 -26.33 4.60
C ASP A 225 14.92 -25.73 5.05
N LEU A 226 14.47 -24.75 4.29
CA LEU A 226 13.22 -24.03 4.50
C LEU A 226 12.44 -23.96 3.18
N LEU A 227 11.21 -24.47 3.19
CA LEU A 227 10.24 -24.28 2.12
C LEU A 227 9.15 -23.33 2.59
N VAL A 228 8.89 -22.26 1.83
CA VAL A 228 7.77 -21.33 2.10
C VAL A 228 6.81 -21.36 0.92
N ALA A 229 5.52 -21.57 1.17
CA ALA A 229 4.52 -21.65 0.12
C ALA A 229 3.20 -20.94 0.48
N GLY A 230 2.74 -20.05 -0.41
CA GLY A 230 1.45 -19.38 -0.35
C GLY A 230 0.51 -19.93 -1.42
N PHE A 231 -0.03 -21.13 -1.19
CA PHE A 231 -0.89 -21.80 -2.17
C PHE A 231 -2.20 -21.03 -2.40
N SER A 232 -2.85 -21.24 -3.55
CA SER A 232 -3.99 -20.41 -3.94
C SER A 232 -5.10 -20.42 -2.87
N CYS A 233 -5.73 -19.26 -2.70
CA CYS A 233 -6.78 -19.04 -1.71
C CYS A 233 -8.17 -18.85 -2.34
N VAL A 234 -8.28 -18.96 -3.67
CA VAL A 234 -9.48 -18.63 -4.44
C VAL A 234 -10.71 -19.39 -3.93
N ASP A 235 -10.56 -20.68 -3.62
CA ASP A 235 -11.69 -21.49 -3.16
C ASP A 235 -12.08 -21.24 -1.70
N PHE A 236 -11.17 -20.69 -0.89
CA PHE A 236 -11.39 -20.44 0.54
C PHE A 236 -11.75 -18.98 0.85
N SER A 237 -11.54 -18.07 -0.09
CA SER A 237 -11.76 -16.64 0.07
C SER A 237 -13.22 -16.31 0.35
N GLN A 238 -13.48 -15.47 1.36
CA GLN A 238 -14.84 -15.00 1.65
C GLN A 238 -15.42 -14.10 0.54
N LEU A 239 -14.57 -13.58 -0.34
CA LEU A 239 -14.99 -12.77 -1.49
C LEU A 239 -15.48 -13.64 -2.66
N ASN A 240 -15.21 -14.95 -2.64
CA ASN A 240 -15.70 -15.88 -3.63
C ASN A 240 -17.09 -16.41 -3.22
N ALA A 241 -18.07 -16.27 -4.12
CA ALA A 241 -19.42 -16.81 -3.94
C ALA A 241 -19.48 -18.33 -4.17
N HIS A 242 -18.61 -18.86 -5.03
CA HIS A 242 -18.54 -20.27 -5.43
C HIS A 242 -17.32 -20.93 -4.79
N LYS A 243 -17.32 -21.01 -3.47
CA LYS A 243 -16.25 -21.66 -2.70
C LYS A 243 -16.25 -23.16 -2.97
N LYS A 244 -15.05 -23.72 -3.01
CA LYS A 244 -14.83 -25.17 -3.07
C LYS A 244 -14.05 -25.60 -1.84
N SER A 245 -14.24 -26.85 -1.45
CA SER A 245 -13.37 -27.53 -0.51
C SER A 245 -12.00 -27.79 -1.14
N LEU A 246 -11.02 -28.16 -0.31
CA LEU A 246 -9.91 -29.02 -0.77
C LEU A 246 -10.55 -30.32 -1.32
N GLU A 247 -9.93 -31.34 -1.90
CA GLU A 247 -10.67 -32.52 -2.45
C GLU A 247 -11.59 -32.27 -3.66
N GLU A 248 -12.36 -31.18 -3.74
CA GLU A 248 -13.18 -30.79 -4.92
C GLU A 248 -12.35 -30.33 -6.11
N MET A 249 -11.02 -30.41 -6.03
CA MET A 249 -10.20 -30.18 -7.22
C MET A 249 -10.14 -28.71 -7.63
N GLY A 250 -10.46 -27.76 -6.75
CA GLY A 250 -10.38 -26.33 -7.06
C GLY A 250 -8.94 -25.82 -7.26
N GLU A 251 -8.78 -24.54 -7.57
CA GLU A 251 -7.46 -23.90 -7.77
C GLU A 251 -6.53 -24.05 -6.55
N SER A 252 -7.12 -23.99 -5.35
CA SER A 252 -6.43 -24.17 -4.07
C SER A 252 -5.97 -25.62 -3.89
N GLY A 253 -6.75 -26.60 -4.38
CA GLY A 253 -6.36 -28.01 -4.42
C GLY A 253 -5.25 -28.27 -5.44
N HIS A 254 -5.37 -27.71 -6.64
CA HIS A 254 -4.39 -27.83 -7.73
C HIS A 254 -3.01 -27.29 -7.36
N THR A 255 -2.93 -26.32 -6.46
CA THR A 255 -1.65 -25.80 -5.94
C THR A 255 -1.18 -26.55 -4.69
N PHE A 256 -2.08 -26.88 -3.76
CA PHE A 256 -1.71 -27.55 -2.51
C PHE A 256 -1.15 -28.98 -2.69
N PHE A 257 -1.81 -29.81 -3.52
CA PHE A 257 -1.41 -31.22 -3.63
C PHE A 257 -0.04 -31.43 -4.27
N PRO A 258 0.37 -30.70 -5.33
CA PRO A 258 1.73 -30.75 -5.84
C PRO A 258 2.79 -30.35 -4.80
N ILE A 259 2.54 -29.29 -4.01
CA ILE A 259 3.41 -28.89 -2.91
C ILE A 259 3.56 -30.05 -1.90
N LEU A 260 2.44 -30.67 -1.52
CA LEU A 260 2.45 -31.82 -0.61
C LEU A 260 3.25 -33.00 -1.17
N GLN A 261 3.13 -33.30 -2.46
CA GLN A 261 3.89 -34.37 -3.11
C GLN A 261 5.40 -34.08 -3.15
N TYR A 262 5.78 -32.84 -3.44
CA TYR A 262 7.16 -32.39 -3.32
C TYR A 262 7.69 -32.58 -1.89
N ILE A 263 6.92 -32.20 -0.87
CA ILE A 263 7.28 -32.36 0.54
C ILE A 263 7.43 -33.83 0.92
N LYS A 264 6.51 -34.71 0.48
CA LYS A 264 6.61 -36.16 0.72
C LYS A 264 7.92 -36.73 0.19
N ARG A 265 8.33 -36.30 -1.01
CA ARG A 265 9.54 -36.78 -1.69
C ARG A 265 10.83 -36.18 -1.14
N CYS A 266 10.90 -34.86 -1.02
CA CYS A 266 12.12 -34.11 -0.72
C CYS A 266 12.31 -33.85 0.78
N ARG A 267 11.24 -33.97 1.57
CA ARG A 267 11.23 -33.82 3.03
C ARG A 267 12.01 -32.60 3.57
N PRO A 268 11.64 -31.36 3.22
CA PRO A 268 12.24 -30.15 3.80
C PRO A 268 12.12 -30.19 5.34
N PRO A 269 13.19 -29.93 6.11
CA PRO A 269 13.11 -29.94 7.58
C PRO A 269 12.02 -29.00 8.12
N LEU A 270 11.93 -27.80 7.54
CA LEU A 270 10.99 -26.76 7.93
C LEU A 270 10.14 -26.37 6.72
N VAL A 271 8.83 -26.36 6.90
CA VAL A 271 7.87 -25.88 5.89
C VAL A 271 6.97 -24.83 6.52
N ILE A 272 6.77 -23.71 5.83
CA ILE A 272 5.80 -22.67 6.19
C ILE A 272 4.76 -22.60 5.09
N LEU A 273 3.48 -22.80 5.46
CA LEU A 273 2.36 -22.52 4.58
C LEU A 273 1.63 -21.26 5.03
N GLU A 274 1.16 -20.46 4.07
CA GLU A 274 0.31 -19.30 4.30
C GLU A 274 -0.97 -19.42 3.44
N ASN A 275 -2.10 -18.98 4.00
CA ASN A 275 -3.38 -18.84 3.28
C ASN A 275 -4.35 -17.94 4.07
N VAL A 276 -5.55 -17.70 3.54
CA VAL A 276 -6.63 -16.96 4.20
C VAL A 276 -7.02 -17.59 5.54
N PHE A 277 -7.52 -16.75 6.46
CA PHE A 277 -7.97 -17.17 7.78
C PHE A 277 -8.91 -18.38 7.76
N GLY A 278 -9.83 -18.43 6.78
CA GLY A 278 -10.86 -19.46 6.64
C GLY A 278 -10.42 -20.76 5.97
N ALA A 279 -9.14 -20.93 5.61
CA ALA A 279 -8.65 -22.18 5.01
C ALA A 279 -8.82 -23.37 5.99
N PRO A 280 -8.92 -24.62 5.49
CA PRO A 280 -9.18 -25.81 6.32
C PRO A 280 -7.95 -26.28 7.11
N TRP A 281 -7.40 -25.42 7.99
CA TRP A 281 -6.15 -25.61 8.70
C TRP A 281 -6.07 -26.90 9.52
N ALA A 282 -7.17 -27.29 10.17
CA ALA A 282 -7.23 -28.54 10.93
C ALA A 282 -7.02 -29.77 10.03
N LYS A 283 -7.67 -29.79 8.86
CA LYS A 283 -7.53 -30.87 7.89
C LYS A 283 -6.12 -30.91 7.29
N ILE A 284 -5.57 -29.74 6.94
CA ILE A 284 -4.18 -29.65 6.45
C ILE A 284 -3.21 -30.19 7.50
N ALA A 285 -3.38 -29.81 8.78
CA ALA A 285 -2.54 -30.34 9.85
C ALA A 285 -2.66 -31.87 10.02
N GLU A 286 -3.84 -32.45 9.82
CA GLU A 286 -4.03 -33.92 9.81
C GLU A 286 -3.28 -34.59 8.65
N ILE A 287 -3.36 -34.02 7.44
CA ILE A 287 -2.62 -34.52 6.26
C ILE A 287 -1.10 -34.50 6.51
N TYR A 288 -0.57 -33.43 7.13
CA TYR A 288 0.86 -33.36 7.46
C TYR A 288 1.26 -34.37 8.52
N LYS A 289 0.36 -34.66 9.48
CA LYS A 289 0.60 -35.71 10.47
C LYS A 289 0.74 -37.09 9.84
N GLU A 290 -0.04 -37.41 8.82
CA GLU A 290 0.02 -38.69 8.10
C GLU A 290 1.36 -38.92 7.36
N ILE A 291 2.14 -37.85 7.14
CA ILE A 291 3.45 -37.92 6.47
C ILE A 291 4.62 -37.67 7.43
N ASP A 292 4.40 -37.85 8.73
CA ASP A 292 5.39 -37.66 9.81
C ASP A 292 5.88 -36.22 9.98
N TYR A 293 4.99 -35.22 9.83
CA TYR A 293 5.25 -33.84 10.20
C TYR A 293 4.34 -33.40 11.36
N ASN A 294 4.88 -32.65 12.32
CA ASN A 294 4.06 -31.91 13.26
C ASN A 294 3.77 -30.52 12.70
N ALA A 295 2.49 -30.15 12.65
CA ALA A 295 2.01 -28.90 12.09
C ALA A 295 1.41 -27.98 13.16
N TYR A 296 1.92 -26.75 13.26
CA TYR A 296 1.54 -25.76 14.27
C TYR A 296 0.92 -24.53 13.58
N HIS A 297 -0.34 -24.27 13.87
CA HIS A 297 -1.12 -23.20 13.22
C HIS A 297 -1.13 -21.90 14.04
N ALA A 298 -1.04 -20.75 13.38
CA ALA A 298 -1.26 -19.44 13.96
C ALA A 298 -2.18 -18.60 13.06
N SER A 299 -3.17 -17.94 13.66
CA SER A 299 -3.99 -16.92 12.99
C SER A 299 -3.47 -15.54 13.36
N ILE A 300 -3.17 -14.75 12.34
CA ILE A 300 -2.51 -13.46 12.49
C ILE A 300 -3.32 -12.38 11.78
N ASP A 301 -3.37 -11.20 12.37
CA ASP A 301 -3.83 -9.99 11.72
C ASP A 301 -2.65 -9.04 11.55
N THR A 302 -2.44 -8.59 10.31
CA THR A 302 -1.30 -7.78 9.88
C THR A 302 -1.14 -6.49 10.71
N LYS A 303 -2.25 -5.89 11.20
CA LYS A 303 -2.19 -4.71 12.09
C LYS A 303 -1.54 -4.94 13.44
N ASN A 304 -1.34 -6.20 13.84
CA ASN A 304 -0.59 -6.55 15.03
C ASN A 304 0.90 -6.82 14.74
N PHE A 305 1.34 -6.58 13.50
CA PHE A 305 2.70 -6.76 13.00
C PHE A 305 3.08 -5.51 12.20
N TYR A 306 3.11 -4.37 12.88
CA TYR A 306 3.60 -3.06 12.43
C TYR A 306 2.78 -2.35 11.35
N LEU A 307 2.25 -3.07 10.37
CA LEU A 307 1.61 -2.48 9.19
C LEU A 307 0.15 -2.10 9.47
N PRO A 308 -0.31 -0.89 9.13
CA PRO A 308 -1.66 -0.40 9.45
C PRO A 308 -2.73 -0.98 8.51
N GLN A 309 -2.86 -2.31 8.48
CA GLN A 309 -3.76 -3.05 7.61
C GLN A 309 -4.48 -4.16 8.38
N THR A 310 -5.81 -4.18 8.33
CA THR A 310 -6.57 -5.37 8.75
C THR A 310 -6.55 -6.40 7.64
N ARG A 311 -5.66 -7.39 7.76
CA ARG A 311 -5.49 -8.51 6.84
C ARG A 311 -5.23 -9.76 7.67
N GLU A 312 -6.29 -10.55 7.83
CA GLU A 312 -6.26 -11.80 8.60
C GLU A 312 -5.80 -12.96 7.72
N ARG A 313 -4.78 -13.68 8.17
CA ARG A 313 -4.16 -14.83 7.50
C ARG A 313 -3.85 -15.94 8.49
N GLY A 314 -3.79 -17.16 8.00
CA GLY A 314 -3.29 -18.32 8.75
C GLY A 314 -1.90 -18.70 8.26
N TYR A 315 -1.04 -19.04 9.22
CA TYR A 315 0.28 -19.61 8.96
C TYR A 315 0.36 -20.99 9.60
N LEU A 316 0.99 -21.93 8.92
CA LEU A 316 1.23 -23.28 9.41
C LEU A 316 2.72 -23.60 9.31
N LEU A 317 3.36 -23.83 10.46
CA LEU A 317 4.72 -24.33 10.53
C LEU A 317 4.69 -25.85 10.65
N CYS A 318 5.27 -26.55 9.68
CA CYS A 318 5.42 -28.00 9.71
C CYS A 318 6.89 -28.37 9.91
N ILE A 319 7.16 -29.21 10.92
CA ILE A 319 8.51 -29.69 11.25
C ILE A 319 8.59 -31.20 11.01
N ASP A 320 9.60 -31.65 10.25
CA ASP A 320 9.81 -33.07 9.95
C ASP A 320 10.21 -33.85 11.20
N GLN A 321 9.34 -34.77 11.65
CA GLN A 321 9.59 -35.56 12.86
C GLN A 321 10.74 -36.56 12.70
N LYS A 322 11.18 -36.85 11.47
CA LYS A 322 12.36 -37.70 11.22
C LYS A 322 13.68 -36.96 11.44
N LYS A 323 13.64 -35.62 11.45
CA LYS A 323 14.82 -34.77 11.63
C LYS A 323 14.86 -34.14 13.02
N LEU A 324 13.70 -33.79 13.57
CA LEU A 324 13.56 -33.26 14.91
C LEU A 324 12.24 -33.73 15.53
N GLU A 325 12.34 -34.56 16.56
CA GLU A 325 11.19 -34.93 17.37
C GLU A 325 10.69 -33.70 18.15
N THR A 326 9.41 -33.39 17.99
CA THR A 326 8.76 -32.27 18.66
C THR A 326 7.46 -32.74 19.31
N GLU A 327 6.98 -31.99 20.31
CA GLU A 327 5.69 -32.32 20.94
C GLU A 327 4.55 -32.23 19.93
N ALA A 328 3.71 -33.28 19.85
CA ALA A 328 2.55 -33.25 18.97
C ALA A 328 1.68 -32.01 19.24
N PRO A 329 1.15 -31.34 18.20
CA PRO A 329 0.26 -30.21 18.38
C PRO A 329 -0.92 -30.63 19.26
N GLY A 330 -1.12 -29.93 20.38
CA GLY A 330 -2.10 -30.30 21.40
C GLY A 330 -3.49 -30.48 20.81
N LYS A 331 -4.04 -31.70 20.89
CA LYS A 331 -5.43 -31.98 20.50
C LYS A 331 -6.36 -31.32 21.52
N LYS A 332 -7.15 -30.34 21.07
CA LYS A 332 -8.31 -29.75 21.76
C LYS A 332 -8.07 -29.44 23.25
N GLY A 333 -7.67 -28.21 23.55
CA GLY A 333 -7.64 -27.74 24.93
C GLY A 333 -7.10 -26.32 25.09
N GLY A 334 -7.75 -25.31 24.50
CA GLY A 334 -7.62 -23.87 24.82
C GLY A 334 -6.24 -23.20 24.76
N LYS A 335 -5.14 -23.93 24.67
CA LYS A 335 -3.77 -23.42 24.64
C LYS A 335 -3.35 -23.16 23.20
N ALA A 336 -2.78 -21.98 22.96
CA ALA A 336 -2.23 -21.60 21.66
C ALA A 336 -1.13 -22.60 21.21
N SER A 337 -1.04 -22.85 19.90
CA SER A 337 -0.01 -23.73 19.32
C SER A 337 1.41 -23.21 19.60
N LEU A 338 2.43 -24.03 19.37
CA LEU A 338 3.83 -23.62 19.49
C LEU A 338 4.15 -22.39 18.62
N LEU A 339 3.74 -22.42 17.35
CA LEU A 339 3.89 -21.29 16.43
C LEU A 339 3.12 -20.07 16.94
N ALA A 340 1.86 -20.22 17.35
CA ALA A 340 1.05 -19.09 17.81
C ALA A 340 1.64 -18.43 19.07
N ARG A 341 2.22 -19.21 19.99
CA ARG A 341 2.94 -18.67 21.16
C ARG A 341 4.19 -17.91 20.77
N MET A 342 4.95 -18.40 19.79
CA MET A 342 6.17 -17.73 19.33
C MET A 342 5.83 -16.45 18.55
N MET A 343 4.91 -16.52 17.60
CA MET A 343 4.41 -15.36 16.84
C MET A 343 3.88 -14.25 17.76
N LYS A 344 3.26 -14.61 18.90
CA LYS A 344 2.80 -13.63 19.89
C LYS A 344 3.93 -12.78 20.49
N ARG A 345 5.16 -13.30 20.55
CA ARG A 345 6.34 -12.57 21.04
C ARG A 345 6.86 -11.54 20.04
N PHE A 346 6.57 -11.75 18.77
CA PHE A 346 6.87 -10.80 17.68
C PHE A 346 5.78 -9.74 17.48
N GLU A 347 4.64 -9.87 18.17
CA GLU A 347 3.51 -8.96 18.01
C GLU A 347 3.89 -7.53 18.40
N ARG A 348 3.62 -6.60 17.49
CA ARG A 348 3.65 -5.16 17.72
C ARG A 348 2.52 -4.51 16.95
N PRO A 349 1.48 -4.02 17.62
CA PRO A 349 0.44 -3.24 16.98
C PRO A 349 1.01 -2.09 16.13
N ALA A 350 0.36 -1.81 15.01
CA ALA A 350 0.69 -0.68 14.16
C ALA A 350 0.61 0.63 14.99
N SER A 351 1.70 1.39 15.00
CA SER A 351 1.77 2.69 15.69
C SER A 351 1.71 3.88 14.73
N SER A 352 1.93 3.64 13.43
CA SER A 352 1.85 4.67 12.38
C SER A 352 0.67 4.42 11.43
N PRO A 353 -0.08 5.47 11.02
CA PRO A 353 -1.20 5.35 10.08
C PRO A 353 -0.76 4.97 8.67
N VAL A 354 -1.70 4.47 7.86
CA VAL A 354 -1.52 4.20 6.42
C VAL A 354 -0.81 5.34 5.70
N THR A 355 -1.14 6.60 6.01
CA THR A 355 -0.58 7.79 5.36
C THR A 355 0.95 7.88 5.42
N ASP A 356 1.56 7.27 6.43
CA ASP A 356 3.00 7.34 6.66
C ASP A 356 3.76 6.31 5.80
N PHE A 357 3.04 5.30 5.27
CA PHE A 357 3.56 4.31 4.32
C PHE A 357 3.35 4.73 2.86
N LEU A 358 2.66 5.85 2.62
CA LEU A 358 2.35 6.33 1.28
C LEU A 358 3.46 7.22 0.73
N LEU A 359 3.51 7.36 -0.60
CA LEU A 359 4.43 8.30 -1.22
C LEU A 359 4.09 9.73 -0.80
N LYS A 360 5.13 10.48 -0.42
CA LYS A 360 5.02 11.90 -0.11
C LYS A 360 4.63 12.67 -1.37
N GLN A 361 4.03 13.84 -1.17
CA GLN A 361 3.47 14.67 -2.24
C GLN A 361 4.52 15.20 -3.24
N ASP A 362 5.77 15.27 -2.80
CA ASP A 362 6.95 15.67 -3.54
C ASP A 362 7.71 14.50 -4.16
N ASP A 363 7.32 13.25 -3.88
CA ASP A 363 7.93 12.08 -4.50
C ASP A 363 7.63 12.05 -6.02
N PRO A 364 8.65 11.96 -6.89
CA PRO A 364 8.46 11.95 -8.33
C PRO A 364 7.62 10.76 -8.81
N ARG A 365 7.65 9.62 -8.11
CA ARG A 365 6.88 8.41 -8.46
C ARG A 365 5.38 8.64 -8.29
N LEU A 366 4.97 9.46 -7.32
CA LEU A 366 3.57 9.86 -7.16
C LEU A 366 3.09 10.65 -8.37
N ARG A 367 3.93 11.55 -8.89
CA ARG A 367 3.60 12.34 -10.10
C ARG A 367 3.46 11.46 -11.33
N VAL A 368 4.35 10.49 -11.51
CA VAL A 368 4.26 9.51 -12.59
C VAL A 368 2.93 8.75 -12.50
N GLY A 369 2.60 8.20 -11.33
CA GLY A 369 1.32 7.51 -11.12
C GLY A 369 0.08 8.36 -11.39
N ILE A 370 0.07 9.63 -10.96
CA ILE A 370 -1.02 10.58 -11.25
C ILE A 370 -1.16 10.78 -12.77
N ASN A 371 -0.06 10.98 -13.47
CA ASN A 371 -0.07 11.22 -14.91
C ASN A 371 -0.53 9.98 -15.68
N ASP A 372 -0.02 8.79 -15.34
CA ASP A 372 -0.39 7.52 -15.98
C ASP A 372 -1.90 7.27 -15.89
N ILE A 373 -2.46 7.45 -14.70
CA ILE A 373 -3.90 7.30 -14.46
C ILE A 373 -4.69 8.37 -15.23
N SER A 374 -4.21 9.61 -15.25
CA SER A 374 -4.89 10.72 -15.92
C SER A 374 -4.91 10.57 -17.44
N VAL A 375 -3.85 10.01 -18.04
CA VAL A 375 -3.78 9.73 -19.49
C VAL A 375 -4.74 8.59 -19.86
N GLN A 376 -4.78 7.51 -19.07
CA GLN A 376 -5.71 6.39 -19.31
C GLN A 376 -7.19 6.81 -19.19
N ALA A 377 -7.47 7.75 -18.27
CA ALA A 377 -8.80 8.33 -18.04
C ALA A 377 -9.31 9.23 -19.18
N ALA A 378 -8.47 9.61 -20.15
CA ALA A 378 -8.87 10.43 -21.30
C ALA A 378 -9.61 9.64 -22.40
N LYS A 379 -9.74 8.31 -22.25
CA LYS A 379 -10.63 7.49 -23.09
C LYS A 379 -12.08 7.77 -22.69
N ASP A 380 -12.99 7.85 -23.66
CA ASP A 380 -14.38 8.26 -23.44
C ASP A 380 -15.03 7.49 -22.29
N ARG A 381 -15.62 8.24 -21.36
CA ARG A 381 -16.39 7.68 -20.23
C ARG A 381 -17.61 6.95 -20.78
N GLN A 382 -17.60 5.62 -20.68
CA GLN A 382 -18.77 4.81 -21.02
C GLN A 382 -19.78 4.87 -19.88
N SER A 383 -21.00 5.32 -20.16
CA SER A 383 -22.11 5.19 -19.22
C SER A 383 -22.44 3.72 -19.06
N VAL A 384 -22.46 3.24 -17.82
CA VAL A 384 -22.83 1.86 -17.47
C VAL A 384 -24.21 1.90 -16.83
N ASP A 385 -25.14 1.05 -17.28
CA ASP A 385 -26.40 0.91 -16.57
C ASP A 385 -26.15 0.35 -15.16
N TRP A 386 -26.56 1.11 -14.17
CA TRP A 386 -26.41 0.76 -12.76
C TRP A 386 -27.75 0.82 -12.03
N THR A 387 -28.88 0.77 -12.75
CA THR A 387 -30.24 0.93 -12.19
C THR A 387 -30.50 0.03 -10.98
N ARG A 388 -30.09 -1.24 -11.06
CA ARG A 388 -30.18 -2.19 -9.93
C ARG A 388 -29.38 -1.74 -8.71
N TYR A 389 -28.16 -1.23 -8.92
CA TYR A 389 -27.33 -0.69 -7.85
C TYR A 389 -27.85 0.64 -7.32
N LYS A 390 -28.43 1.50 -8.16
CA LYS A 390 -29.07 2.76 -7.75
C LYS A 390 -30.20 2.50 -6.76
N ALA A 391 -31.05 1.52 -7.03
CA ALA A 391 -32.10 1.11 -6.09
C ALA A 391 -31.53 0.65 -4.74
N ARG A 392 -30.44 -0.13 -4.75
CA ARG A 392 -29.73 -0.54 -3.51
C ARG A 392 -29.15 0.65 -2.74
N HIS A 393 -28.54 1.61 -3.44
CA HIS A 393 -27.99 2.82 -2.83
C HIS A 393 -29.09 3.69 -2.19
N LEU A 394 -30.23 3.85 -2.88
CA LEU A 394 -31.40 4.55 -2.34
C LEU A 394 -31.95 3.84 -1.11
N GLY A 395 -32.14 2.52 -1.16
CA GLY A 395 -32.55 1.71 -0.02
C GLY A 395 -31.61 1.90 1.18
N TYR A 396 -30.30 1.79 0.95
CA TYR A 396 -29.30 2.00 1.99
C TYR A 396 -29.35 3.42 2.58
N ARG A 397 -29.48 4.47 1.74
CA ARG A 397 -29.61 5.86 2.19
C ARG A 397 -30.86 6.09 3.04
N MET A 398 -31.99 5.47 2.66
CA MET A 398 -33.25 5.54 3.42
C MET A 398 -33.14 4.83 4.75
N GLU A 399 -32.64 3.58 4.77
CA GLU A 399 -32.46 2.77 5.98
C GLU A 399 -31.53 3.44 7.00
N ASN A 400 -30.50 4.15 6.53
CA ASN A 400 -29.49 4.78 7.36
C ASN A 400 -29.69 6.29 7.55
N GLY A 401 -30.78 6.87 7.03
CA GLY A 401 -31.09 8.30 7.19
C GLY A 401 -30.05 9.26 6.59
N LEU A 402 -29.38 8.89 5.50
CA LEU A 402 -28.29 9.69 4.90
C LEU A 402 -28.78 10.83 3.99
N GLY A 403 -30.04 10.77 3.56
CA GLY A 403 -30.64 11.68 2.61
C GLY A 403 -30.13 11.52 1.17
N ASP A 404 -30.70 12.31 0.25
CA ASP A 404 -30.50 12.14 -1.21
C ASP A 404 -29.50 13.13 -1.81
N LYS A 405 -28.95 14.03 -0.99
CA LYS A 405 -27.95 15.01 -1.45
C LYS A 405 -26.61 14.32 -1.74
N ARG A 406 -25.83 14.97 -2.62
CA ARG A 406 -24.50 14.55 -3.09
C ARG A 406 -23.46 15.63 -2.72
N PRO A 407 -23.18 15.85 -1.42
CA PRO A 407 -22.41 17.00 -0.96
C PRO A 407 -20.92 16.94 -1.31
N LEU A 408 -20.35 15.75 -1.50
CA LEU A 408 -18.93 15.57 -1.80
C LEU A 408 -18.67 15.78 -3.29
N SER A 409 -19.36 15.04 -4.14
CA SER A 409 -19.08 14.97 -5.57
C SER A 409 -19.84 16.00 -6.41
N ARG A 410 -20.98 16.49 -5.89
CA ARG A 410 -21.96 17.32 -6.61
C ARG A 410 -22.33 16.78 -7.99
N TRP A 411 -22.29 15.45 -8.18
CA TRP A 411 -22.52 14.84 -9.48
C TRP A 411 -24.00 14.96 -9.92
N GLN A 412 -24.24 15.11 -11.22
CA GLN A 412 -25.57 15.30 -11.83
C GLN A 412 -25.86 14.21 -12.86
N ASP A 413 -27.14 13.94 -13.12
CA ASP A 413 -27.57 12.86 -14.03
C ASP A 413 -27.20 13.13 -15.51
N ASN A 414 -26.76 14.35 -15.84
CA ASN A 414 -26.16 14.68 -17.14
C ASN A 414 -24.69 14.24 -17.28
N GLY A 415 -24.15 13.50 -16.30
CA GLY A 415 -22.78 12.99 -16.29
C GLY A 415 -21.73 13.98 -15.82
N THR A 416 -22.11 15.15 -15.30
CA THR A 416 -21.17 16.11 -14.71
C THR A 416 -20.85 15.74 -13.27
N CYS A 417 -19.58 15.90 -12.86
CA CYS A 417 -19.10 15.65 -11.51
C CYS A 417 -18.10 16.74 -11.10
N GLN A 418 -18.23 17.27 -9.89
CA GLN A 418 -17.45 18.37 -9.35
C GLN A 418 -16.93 18.01 -7.95
N MET A 419 -15.87 17.21 -7.93
CA MET A 419 -15.16 16.82 -6.71
C MET A 419 -14.39 18.00 -6.09
N PRO A 420 -13.96 17.90 -4.81
CA PRO A 420 -13.15 18.92 -4.18
C PRO A 420 -11.87 19.27 -4.95
N ASP A 421 -11.41 20.50 -4.81
CA ASP A 421 -10.31 21.08 -5.60
C ASP A 421 -8.99 20.30 -5.54
N PHE A 422 -8.69 19.66 -4.41
CA PHE A 422 -7.49 18.86 -4.19
C PHE A 422 -7.61 17.42 -4.70
N TYR A 423 -8.77 17.00 -5.21
CA TYR A 423 -8.95 15.65 -5.74
C TYR A 423 -8.18 15.46 -7.05
N TRP A 424 -7.93 14.20 -7.40
CA TRP A 424 -7.30 13.81 -8.65
C TRP A 424 -8.34 13.86 -9.78
N HIS A 425 -8.62 15.07 -10.26
CA HIS A 425 -9.68 15.34 -11.24
C HIS A 425 -9.61 14.50 -12.52
N GLY A 426 -8.41 14.09 -12.96
CA GLY A 426 -8.25 13.19 -14.11
C GLY A 426 -8.87 11.82 -13.82
N TRP A 427 -8.54 11.23 -12.67
CA TRP A 427 -9.09 9.94 -12.24
C TRP A 427 -10.60 10.04 -11.91
N THR A 428 -11.02 11.05 -11.14
CA THR A 428 -12.40 11.14 -10.66
C THR A 428 -13.41 11.29 -11.80
N LYS A 429 -13.06 12.06 -12.85
CA LYS A 429 -13.96 12.30 -14.00
C LYS A 429 -14.19 11.06 -14.86
N ALA A 430 -13.27 10.10 -14.85
CA ALA A 430 -13.42 8.83 -15.55
C ALA A 430 -14.22 7.79 -14.75
N GLN A 431 -14.58 8.05 -13.50
CA GLN A 431 -15.36 7.10 -12.71
C GLN A 431 -16.85 7.08 -13.10
N THR A 432 -17.52 6.01 -12.71
CA THR A 432 -18.96 5.81 -12.94
C THR A 432 -19.80 6.48 -11.84
N GLU A 433 -21.09 6.72 -12.12
CA GLU A 433 -22.07 7.23 -11.17
C GLU A 433 -22.14 6.37 -9.91
N ARG A 434 -22.02 5.05 -10.04
CA ARG A 434 -21.96 4.10 -8.92
C ARG A 434 -20.80 4.41 -7.98
N VAL A 435 -19.62 4.72 -8.54
CA VAL A 435 -18.43 5.08 -7.75
C VAL A 435 -18.61 6.45 -7.09
N TRP A 436 -19.09 7.46 -7.83
CA TRP A 436 -19.34 8.79 -7.28
C TRP A 436 -20.35 8.74 -6.13
N ASP A 437 -21.47 8.03 -6.30
CA ASP A 437 -22.47 7.89 -5.25
C ASP A 437 -21.94 7.09 -4.06
N THR A 438 -21.07 6.10 -4.29
CA THR A 438 -20.37 5.37 -3.20
C THR A 438 -19.53 6.33 -2.34
N LEU A 439 -18.84 7.28 -2.97
CA LEU A 439 -18.06 8.29 -2.25
C LEU A 439 -18.95 9.24 -1.46
N ASP A 440 -20.07 9.72 -2.03
CA ASP A 440 -21.03 10.55 -1.30
C ASP A 440 -21.65 9.81 -0.11
N VAL A 441 -22.03 8.53 -0.28
CA VAL A 441 -22.57 7.72 0.81
C VAL A 441 -21.54 7.56 1.93
N ASN A 442 -20.27 7.28 1.62
CA ASN A 442 -19.22 7.17 2.65
C ASN A 442 -18.92 8.50 3.33
N PHE A 443 -18.97 9.62 2.60
CA PHE A 443 -18.87 10.97 3.18
C PHE A 443 -20.02 11.24 4.16
N LEU A 444 -21.26 10.93 3.78
CA LEU A 444 -22.44 11.09 4.64
C LEU A 444 -22.39 10.16 5.86
N ARG A 445 -21.95 8.90 5.69
CA ARG A 445 -21.68 7.97 6.82
C ARG A 445 -20.68 8.57 7.80
N ALA A 446 -19.60 9.17 7.31
CA ALA A 446 -18.59 9.79 8.15
C ALA A 446 -19.17 10.96 8.97
N ILE A 447 -20.02 11.80 8.36
CA ILE A 447 -20.73 12.88 9.06
C ILE A 447 -21.62 12.34 10.17
N VAL A 448 -22.44 11.32 9.89
CA VAL A 448 -23.31 10.69 10.90
C VAL A 448 -22.50 10.09 12.05
N ARG A 449 -21.30 9.59 11.76
CA ARG A 449 -20.35 9.06 12.76
C ARG A 449 -19.54 10.15 13.49
N GLY A 450 -19.75 11.44 13.18
CA GLY A 450 -19.01 12.54 13.79
C GLY A 450 -17.54 12.63 13.36
N SER A 451 -17.20 12.10 12.19
CA SER A 451 -15.84 12.11 11.63
C SER A 451 -15.77 12.92 10.34
N ASP A 452 -14.69 13.65 10.15
CA ASP A 452 -14.44 14.37 8.90
C ASP A 452 -13.74 13.44 7.90
N PHE A 453 -14.46 13.05 6.85
CA PHE A 453 -13.97 12.19 5.77
C PHE A 453 -12.74 12.78 5.05
N MET A 454 -12.62 14.11 5.01
CA MET A 454 -11.57 14.82 4.29
C MET A 454 -10.31 15.02 5.14
N SER A 455 -10.46 15.00 6.47
CA SER A 455 -9.36 15.25 7.41
C SER A 455 -8.88 13.98 8.12
N LYS A 456 -9.72 12.94 8.26
CA LYS A 456 -9.35 11.65 8.84
C LYS A 456 -9.24 10.61 7.74
N CYS A 457 -8.01 10.17 7.48
CA CYS A 457 -7.73 9.24 6.40
C CYS A 457 -8.54 7.94 6.53
N ARG A 458 -9.43 7.73 5.56
CA ARG A 458 -10.16 6.50 5.25
C ARG A 458 -9.63 5.90 3.95
N VAL A 459 -9.47 4.58 3.94
CA VAL A 459 -9.18 3.77 2.75
C VAL A 459 -10.43 2.96 2.40
N ILE A 460 -11.04 3.28 1.26
CA ILE A 460 -12.32 2.71 0.82
C ILE A 460 -12.08 1.86 -0.42
N ASP A 461 -12.43 0.57 -0.41
CA ASP A 461 -12.41 -0.22 -1.63
C ASP A 461 -13.65 0.07 -2.48
N LEU A 462 -13.46 0.89 -3.51
CA LEU A 462 -14.51 1.25 -4.46
C LEU A 462 -14.84 0.10 -5.42
N SER A 463 -14.10 -1.02 -5.44
CA SER A 463 -14.52 -2.18 -6.25
C SER A 463 -15.71 -2.92 -5.63
N GLN A 464 -15.93 -2.74 -4.33
CA GLN A 464 -16.98 -3.45 -3.58
C GLN A 464 -18.30 -2.68 -3.57
N GLY A 465 -19.39 -3.41 -3.31
CA GLY A 465 -20.70 -2.84 -3.03
C GLY A 465 -20.74 -2.14 -1.67
N LEU A 466 -21.66 -1.18 -1.52
CA LEU A 466 -21.86 -0.41 -0.28
C LEU A 466 -22.18 -1.27 0.95
N ASP A 467 -22.76 -2.44 0.73
CA ASP A 467 -23.15 -3.45 1.70
C ASP A 467 -21.94 -4.24 2.23
N ARG A 468 -20.90 -4.42 1.41
CA ARG A 468 -19.66 -5.11 1.78
C ARG A 468 -18.63 -4.15 2.36
N GLU A 469 -18.50 -2.96 1.77
CA GLU A 469 -17.59 -1.92 2.24
C GLU A 469 -18.35 -0.87 3.07
N LEU A 470 -18.50 -1.17 4.36
CA LEU A 470 -19.17 -0.30 5.35
C LEU A 470 -18.24 0.70 6.03
N ASP A 471 -16.93 0.64 5.74
CA ASP A 471 -15.92 1.51 6.32
C ASP A 471 -15.94 1.54 7.86
N GLN A 472 -16.04 0.37 8.50
CA GLN A 472 -16.11 0.26 9.98
C GLN A 472 -14.74 0.19 10.67
N ARG A 473 -13.65 0.32 9.91
CA ARG A 473 -12.28 0.19 10.42
C ARG A 473 -11.88 1.44 11.23
N ALA A 474 -10.88 1.31 12.09
CA ALA A 474 -10.31 2.48 12.75
C ALA A 474 -9.66 3.43 11.72
N SER A 475 -9.66 4.73 12.01
CA SER A 475 -9.03 5.71 11.11
C SER A 475 -7.52 5.48 11.06
N GLY A 476 -6.94 5.68 9.86
CA GLY A 476 -5.53 5.37 9.63
C GLY A 476 -5.21 3.88 9.45
N ILE A 477 -6.21 2.98 9.45
CA ILE A 477 -6.03 1.55 9.15
C ILE A 477 -6.73 1.20 7.83
N SER A 478 -6.02 0.54 6.92
CA SER A 478 -6.57 0.01 5.67
C SER A 478 -7.29 -1.33 5.88
N GLY A 479 -8.23 -1.66 4.99
CA GLY A 479 -8.68 -3.03 4.81
C GLY A 479 -7.64 -3.89 4.07
N CYS A 480 -7.95 -5.19 3.93
CA CYS A 480 -7.17 -6.10 3.10
C CYS A 480 -7.16 -5.58 1.65
N LEU A 481 -5.97 -5.36 1.10
CA LEU A 481 -5.83 -4.96 -0.30
C LEU A 481 -6.04 -6.21 -1.19
N THR A 482 -6.98 -6.13 -2.11
CA THR A 482 -7.28 -7.20 -3.07
C THR A 482 -6.59 -6.94 -4.42
N PRO A 483 -6.22 -8.00 -5.19
CA PRO A 483 -5.50 -7.85 -6.46
C PRO A 483 -6.19 -6.95 -7.49
N ARG A 484 -7.53 -6.91 -7.47
CA ARG A 484 -8.36 -6.09 -8.38
C ARG A 484 -9.09 -4.96 -7.65
N GLY A 485 -8.71 -4.64 -6.42
CA GLY A 485 -9.38 -3.64 -5.59
C GLY A 485 -9.16 -2.22 -6.10
N GLN A 486 -10.14 -1.34 -5.87
CA GLN A 486 -10.07 0.08 -6.23
C GLN A 486 -10.01 0.94 -4.97
N HIS A 487 -8.88 0.87 -4.28
CA HIS A 487 -8.71 1.53 -2.99
C HIS A 487 -8.57 3.05 -3.15
N PHE A 488 -9.45 3.80 -2.52
CA PHE A 488 -9.48 5.26 -2.52
C PHE A 488 -9.04 5.83 -1.18
N ILE A 489 -8.17 6.84 -1.23
CA ILE A 489 -7.66 7.56 -0.06
C ILE A 489 -8.36 8.91 0.04
N SER A 490 -9.22 9.03 1.05
CA SER A 490 -10.09 10.19 1.25
C SER A 490 -9.37 11.53 1.48
N THR A 491 -8.30 11.55 2.28
CA THR A 491 -7.49 12.76 2.53
C THR A 491 -6.66 13.20 1.33
N ARG A 492 -6.44 12.32 0.36
CA ARG A 492 -5.73 12.61 -0.90
C ARG A 492 -6.68 12.96 -2.05
N GLY A 493 -7.90 12.44 -2.01
CA GLY A 493 -8.86 12.60 -3.10
C GLY A 493 -8.50 11.82 -4.36
N GLY A 494 -7.84 10.66 -4.21
CA GLY A 494 -7.38 9.82 -5.32
C GLY A 494 -7.16 8.37 -4.91
N PRO A 495 -6.88 7.48 -5.88
CA PRO A 495 -6.62 6.09 -5.63
C PRO A 495 -5.27 5.87 -4.89
N LEU A 496 -5.16 4.74 -4.21
CA LEU A 496 -3.91 4.15 -3.76
C LEU A 496 -3.13 3.65 -4.98
N LEU A 497 -1.88 4.07 -5.14
CA LEU A 497 -1.04 3.57 -6.23
C LEU A 497 -0.57 2.15 -5.94
N GLY A 498 -0.29 1.37 -7.00
CA GLY A 498 0.19 0.00 -6.83
C GLY A 498 1.52 -0.10 -6.07
N ILE A 499 2.43 0.87 -6.27
CA ILE A 499 3.68 0.94 -5.50
C ILE A 499 3.43 1.21 -4.00
N GLU A 500 2.42 2.00 -3.66
CA GLU A 500 2.04 2.25 -2.26
C GLU A 500 1.35 1.02 -1.65
N ALA A 501 0.59 0.27 -2.46
CA ALA A 501 0.01 -1.00 -2.05
C ALA A 501 1.10 -2.02 -1.69
N LEU A 502 2.22 -2.07 -2.43
CA LEU A 502 3.39 -2.89 -2.09
C LEU A 502 4.04 -2.43 -0.77
N ALA A 503 4.23 -1.13 -0.58
CA ALA A 503 4.77 -0.59 0.67
C ALA A 503 3.89 -0.96 1.88
N LEU A 504 2.56 -0.95 1.72
CA LEU A 504 1.60 -1.41 2.73
C LEU A 504 1.62 -2.92 3.00
N GLN A 505 2.35 -3.72 2.19
CA GLN A 505 2.69 -5.12 2.49
C GLN A 505 4.07 -5.24 3.16
N GLY A 506 4.73 -4.13 3.51
CA GLY A 506 6.09 -4.10 4.07
C GLY A 506 7.17 -4.40 3.04
N ILE A 507 6.88 -4.27 1.75
CA ILE A 507 7.87 -4.51 0.68
C ILE A 507 8.72 -3.23 0.49
N PRO A 508 10.07 -3.30 0.57
CA PRO A 508 10.94 -2.13 0.48
C PRO A 508 11.01 -1.60 -0.96
N ILE A 509 10.05 -0.76 -1.33
CA ILE A 509 9.87 -0.23 -2.69
C ILE A 509 11.07 0.57 -3.25
N ASN A 510 12.01 0.97 -2.39
CA ASN A 510 13.24 1.67 -2.80
C ASN A 510 14.38 0.70 -3.18
N LYS A 511 14.28 -0.58 -2.80
CA LYS A 511 15.26 -1.63 -3.14
C LYS A 511 14.89 -2.41 -4.41
N LEU A 512 13.69 -2.19 -4.96
CA LEU A 512 13.15 -2.98 -6.08
C LEU A 512 13.12 -2.20 -7.39
N LEU A 513 13.34 -2.94 -8.49
CA LEU A 513 13.18 -2.48 -9.85
C LEU A 513 11.73 -2.70 -10.30
N LEU A 514 10.93 -1.62 -10.29
CA LEU A 514 9.47 -1.63 -10.57
C LEU A 514 9.08 -0.85 -11.84
N SER A 515 9.95 -0.82 -12.86
CA SER A 515 9.78 0.07 -14.01
C SER A 515 8.90 -0.48 -15.14
N SER A 516 8.65 -1.79 -15.17
CA SER A 516 7.89 -2.43 -16.26
C SER A 516 6.44 -2.73 -15.91
N GLU A 517 6.11 -2.81 -14.63
CA GLU A 517 4.80 -3.21 -14.15
C GLU A 517 3.81 -2.05 -14.31
N SER A 518 2.63 -2.35 -14.86
CA SER A 518 1.53 -1.39 -14.86
C SER A 518 0.98 -1.18 -13.45
N GLN A 519 0.17 -0.14 -13.24
CA GLN A 519 -0.54 0.06 -11.96
C GLN A 519 -1.41 -1.14 -11.58
N ARG A 520 -1.96 -1.87 -12.57
CA ARG A 520 -2.75 -3.08 -12.33
C ARG A 520 -1.86 -4.23 -11.85
N ASP A 521 -0.71 -4.42 -12.48
CA ASP A 521 0.24 -5.49 -12.12
C ASP A 521 0.79 -5.29 -10.71
N LEU A 522 1.10 -4.05 -10.34
CA LEU A 522 1.55 -3.70 -8.99
C LEU A 522 0.47 -3.94 -7.92
N HIS A 523 -0.80 -3.64 -8.22
CA HIS A 523 -1.92 -3.99 -7.33
C HIS A 523 -2.11 -5.51 -7.23
N ASP A 524 -1.94 -6.24 -8.32
CA ASP A 524 -2.02 -7.71 -8.31
C ASP A 524 -0.93 -8.33 -7.42
N LEU A 525 0.32 -7.86 -7.58
CA LEU A 525 1.45 -8.24 -6.73
C LEU A 525 1.13 -7.96 -5.26
N ALA A 526 0.70 -6.74 -4.93
CA ALA A 526 0.40 -6.36 -3.54
C ALA A 526 -0.78 -7.13 -2.94
N GLY A 527 -1.84 -7.39 -3.72
CA GLY A 527 -3.02 -8.11 -3.24
C GLY A 527 -2.71 -9.57 -2.90
N ASN A 528 -1.87 -10.21 -3.70
CA ASN A 528 -1.46 -11.61 -3.58
C ASN A 528 -0.26 -11.82 -2.65
N ALA A 529 0.52 -10.78 -2.35
CA ALA A 529 1.70 -10.88 -1.51
C ALA A 529 1.38 -11.34 -0.06
N MET A 530 2.32 -12.08 0.52
CA MET A 530 2.43 -12.14 1.98
C MET A 530 2.96 -10.80 2.48
N SER A 531 2.49 -10.36 3.66
CA SER A 531 3.05 -9.16 4.28
C SER A 531 4.42 -9.51 4.87
N SER A 532 5.47 -8.82 4.42
CA SER A 532 6.87 -9.16 4.71
C SER A 532 7.18 -9.23 6.22
N PRO A 533 6.67 -8.36 7.11
CA PRO A 533 6.97 -8.45 8.54
C PRO A 533 6.29 -9.65 9.20
N VAL A 534 5.14 -10.08 8.68
CA VAL A 534 4.38 -11.22 9.19
C VAL A 534 5.05 -12.52 8.79
N VAL A 535 5.42 -12.68 7.51
CA VAL A 535 6.15 -13.88 7.05
C VAL A 535 7.57 -13.89 7.62
N GLY A 536 8.21 -12.73 7.81
CA GLY A 536 9.48 -12.61 8.54
C GLY A 536 9.37 -13.14 9.96
N ALA A 537 8.34 -12.75 10.72
CA ALA A 537 8.08 -13.28 12.05
C ALA A 537 7.81 -14.80 12.04
N ALA A 538 7.12 -15.32 11.02
CA ALA A 538 6.88 -16.75 10.85
C ALA A 538 8.18 -17.52 10.57
N ILE A 539 9.07 -16.97 9.74
CA ILE A 539 10.39 -17.53 9.43
C ILE A 539 11.28 -17.51 10.68
N LEU A 540 11.38 -16.38 11.39
CA LEU A 540 12.10 -16.29 12.65
C LEU A 540 11.59 -17.32 13.65
N SER A 541 10.26 -17.45 13.79
CA SER A 541 9.65 -18.46 14.64
C SER A 541 10.04 -19.87 14.22
N ALA A 542 10.04 -20.18 12.93
CA ALA A 542 10.42 -21.49 12.41
C ALA A 542 11.89 -21.83 12.69
N LEU A 543 12.79 -20.86 12.50
CA LEU A 543 14.22 -21.05 12.75
C LEU A 543 14.50 -21.19 14.26
N ILE A 544 13.90 -20.36 15.12
CA ILE A 544 14.06 -20.48 16.58
C ILE A 544 13.58 -21.86 17.06
N LEU A 545 12.38 -22.25 16.65
CA LEU A 545 11.74 -23.48 17.13
C LEU A 545 12.32 -24.76 16.50
N GLY A 546 12.87 -24.66 15.29
CA GLY A 546 13.15 -25.80 14.43
C GLY A 546 14.59 -25.93 13.91
N HIS A 547 15.50 -25.01 14.23
CA HIS A 547 16.87 -25.03 13.68
C HIS A 547 17.60 -26.37 13.87
N LYS A 548 17.32 -27.10 14.96
CA LYS A 548 17.92 -28.41 15.22
C LYS A 548 17.54 -29.50 14.21
N ALA A 549 16.49 -29.29 13.43
CA ALA A 549 16.14 -30.16 12.29
C ALA A 549 17.06 -29.95 11.08
N LEU A 550 17.78 -28.83 11.04
CA LEU A 550 18.74 -28.50 9.99
C LEU A 550 20.07 -29.21 10.24
N LEU A 551 20.83 -29.44 9.18
CA LEU A 551 22.20 -29.94 9.32
C LEU A 551 23.09 -28.83 9.90
N PRO A 552 23.94 -29.13 10.90
CA PRO A 552 24.83 -28.14 11.49
C PRO A 552 25.90 -27.70 10.48
N GLY A 553 26.27 -26.42 10.53
CA GLY A 553 27.37 -25.89 9.75
C GLY A 553 28.70 -25.88 10.50
N PRO A 554 29.82 -25.67 9.80
CA PRO A 554 31.09 -25.42 10.45
C PRO A 554 31.01 -24.10 11.25
N PRO A 555 31.68 -24.01 12.40
CA PRO A 555 31.68 -22.80 13.21
C PRO A 555 32.24 -21.63 12.39
N SER A 556 31.67 -20.45 12.60
CA SER A 556 32.14 -19.22 11.98
C SER A 556 33.53 -18.86 12.52
N ALA A 557 34.58 -19.37 11.87
CA ALA A 557 35.91 -18.78 12.01
C ALA A 557 35.78 -17.32 11.58
N GLY A 558 36.25 -16.38 12.40
CA GLY A 558 36.15 -14.95 12.10
C GLY A 558 36.77 -14.63 10.74
N GLU A 559 35.96 -14.64 9.69
CA GLU A 559 36.40 -14.32 8.35
C GLU A 559 36.44 -12.81 8.23
N SER A 560 37.66 -12.32 7.99
CA SER A 560 37.97 -10.97 7.56
C SER A 560 37.04 -10.59 6.41
N GLU A 561 36.35 -9.46 6.57
CA GLU A 561 35.41 -8.88 5.61
C GLU A 561 35.96 -8.91 4.18
N LYS A 562 35.53 -9.88 3.37
CA LYS A 562 35.44 -9.68 1.93
C LYS A 562 34.06 -9.14 1.67
N SER A 563 33.95 -7.82 1.68
CA SER A 563 32.80 -7.13 1.13
C SER A 563 32.68 -7.51 -0.34
N ASP A 564 31.77 -8.42 -0.68
CA ASP A 564 31.25 -8.51 -2.04
C ASP A 564 30.48 -7.20 -2.29
N ILE A 565 31.20 -6.20 -2.77
CA ILE A 565 30.62 -5.00 -3.35
C ILE A 565 29.94 -5.46 -4.63
N ILE A 566 28.65 -5.79 -4.53
CA ILE A 566 27.81 -5.94 -5.71
C ILE A 566 27.75 -4.56 -6.37
N PHE A 567 28.51 -4.42 -7.45
CA PHE A 567 28.42 -3.28 -8.35
C PHE A 567 27.03 -3.30 -8.98
N LEU A 568 26.11 -2.50 -8.46
CA LEU A 568 24.87 -2.21 -9.17
C LEU A 568 25.25 -1.39 -10.42
N PRO A 569 24.96 -1.83 -11.65
CA PRO A 569 25.09 -0.97 -12.81
C PRO A 569 24.04 0.13 -12.68
N CYS A 570 24.43 1.26 -12.10
CA CYS A 570 23.64 2.48 -12.07
C CYS A 570 23.64 3.06 -13.49
N SER A 571 22.67 2.65 -14.31
CA SER A 571 22.45 3.28 -15.61
C SER A 571 21.44 4.43 -15.46
N VAL A 572 21.95 5.60 -15.88
CA VAL A 572 21.28 6.90 -16.10
C VAL A 572 21.17 7.84 -14.88
N ILE A 573 22.28 8.03 -14.17
CA ILE A 573 22.59 9.37 -13.67
C ILE A 573 23.14 10.15 -14.87
N LYS A 574 22.42 11.17 -15.35
CA LYS A 574 23.03 12.20 -16.19
C LYS A 574 24.29 12.64 -15.45
N GLU A 575 25.47 12.48 -16.06
CA GLU A 575 26.75 12.95 -15.52
C GLU A 575 26.64 14.44 -15.20
N TYR A 576 26.22 14.77 -13.99
CA TYR A 576 26.50 16.04 -13.38
C TYR A 576 27.93 15.88 -12.86
N LEU A 577 28.89 16.58 -13.46
CA LEU A 577 30.26 16.68 -12.94
C LEU A 577 30.18 17.17 -11.49
N MET A 578 30.34 16.24 -10.55
CA MET A 578 30.47 16.55 -9.14
C MET A 578 31.83 17.21 -8.94
N HIS A 579 31.82 18.42 -8.40
CA HIS A 579 33.03 19.12 -8.00
C HIS A 579 33.14 19.04 -6.49
N ASP A 580 34.27 18.55 -5.99
CA ASP A 580 34.58 18.60 -4.56
C ASP A 580 34.72 20.06 -4.14
N VAL A 581 33.82 20.51 -3.26
CA VAL A 581 33.91 21.84 -2.65
C VAL A 581 34.37 21.66 -1.20
N PRO A 582 35.50 22.25 -0.78
CA PRO A 582 35.94 22.21 0.61
C PRO A 582 34.84 22.74 1.55
N ALA A 583 34.52 21.98 2.60
CA ALA A 583 33.47 22.32 3.56
C ALA A 583 33.81 23.56 4.42
N GLU A 584 35.09 23.94 4.49
CA GLU A 584 35.56 25.11 5.20
C GLU A 584 35.54 26.35 4.28
N GLY A 585 34.62 27.28 4.56
CA GLY A 585 34.70 28.64 4.01
C GLY A 585 33.80 28.98 2.83
N LEU A 586 32.74 28.22 2.55
CA LEU A 586 31.61 28.78 1.79
C LEU A 586 30.98 29.89 2.64
N ALA A 587 31.46 31.12 2.47
CA ALA A 587 30.77 32.30 2.94
C ALA A 587 29.36 32.22 2.40
N ILE A 588 28.38 31.92 3.27
CA ILE A 588 26.97 31.94 2.89
C ILE A 588 26.73 33.36 2.41
N PRO A 589 26.45 33.60 1.11
CA PRO A 589 26.23 34.94 0.64
C PRO A 589 25.09 35.53 1.47
N SER A 590 25.28 36.73 2.02
CA SER A 590 24.26 37.41 2.81
C SER A 590 23.09 37.75 1.88
N GLN A 591 22.16 36.81 1.72
CA GLN A 591 20.99 37.00 0.88
C GLN A 591 19.97 37.87 1.63
N SER A 592 19.41 38.84 0.93
CA SER A 592 18.34 39.66 1.47
C SER A 592 17.09 38.79 1.68
N VAL A 593 16.61 38.70 2.92
CA VAL A 593 15.35 38.03 3.26
C VAL A 593 14.19 38.55 2.39
N LYS A 594 14.22 39.84 2.04
CA LYS A 594 13.21 40.46 1.17
C LYS A 594 13.21 39.85 -0.24
N GLU A 595 14.39 39.64 -0.83
CA GLU A 595 14.51 39.02 -2.16
C GLU A 595 14.09 37.55 -2.14
N LEU A 596 14.46 36.83 -1.07
CA LEU A 596 14.02 35.46 -0.85
C LEU A 596 12.48 35.38 -0.81
N LEU A 597 11.83 36.25 -0.02
CA LEU A 597 10.37 36.29 0.09
C LEU A 597 9.68 36.58 -1.25
N VAL A 598 10.24 37.48 -2.08
CA VAL A 598 9.70 37.75 -3.43
C VAL A 598 9.81 36.49 -4.31
N LYS A 599 10.94 35.81 -4.31
CA LYS A 599 11.13 34.57 -5.08
C LYS A 599 10.27 33.42 -4.56
N VAL A 600 10.03 33.33 -3.25
CA VAL A 600 9.08 32.39 -2.63
C VAL A 600 7.68 32.65 -3.18
N GLN A 601 7.21 33.90 -3.18
CA GLN A 601 5.88 34.25 -3.70
C GLN A 601 5.75 33.93 -5.19
N GLN A 602 6.77 34.22 -6.00
CA GLN A 602 6.76 33.92 -7.44
C GLN A 602 6.80 32.43 -7.76
N SER A 603 7.36 31.61 -6.86
CA SER A 603 7.50 30.16 -7.02
C SER A 603 6.49 29.35 -6.22
N CYS A 604 5.66 29.96 -5.37
CA CYS A 604 4.72 29.23 -4.52
C CYS A 604 3.71 28.42 -5.35
N ARG A 605 3.17 27.35 -4.76
CA ARG A 605 2.15 26.52 -5.40
C ARG A 605 0.79 27.21 -5.29
N LEU A 606 0.21 27.61 -6.41
CA LEU A 606 -1.09 28.29 -6.46
C LEU A 606 -2.26 27.34 -6.66
N CYS A 607 -2.05 26.12 -7.14
CA CYS A 607 -3.10 25.11 -7.25
C CYS A 607 -2.54 23.73 -6.93
N TYR A 608 -3.34 22.85 -6.34
CA TYR A 608 -2.92 21.50 -5.97
C TYR A 608 -2.32 20.72 -7.16
N CYS A 609 -2.92 20.84 -8.35
CA CYS A 609 -2.43 20.14 -9.56
C CYS A 609 -1.02 20.56 -10.01
N GLU A 610 -0.50 21.70 -9.57
CA GLU A 610 0.87 22.14 -9.88
C GLU A 610 1.92 21.22 -9.26
N ALA A 611 1.64 20.55 -8.15
CA ALA A 611 2.62 19.64 -7.56
C ALA A 611 3.89 20.35 -7.05
N GLN A 612 4.98 19.57 -6.99
CA GLN A 612 6.33 20.07 -6.72
C GLN A 612 6.85 20.92 -7.89
N SER A 613 6.75 20.41 -9.12
CA SER A 613 7.48 20.93 -10.29
C SER A 613 6.66 21.81 -11.26
N GLY A 614 5.33 21.71 -11.25
CA GLY A 614 4.47 22.42 -12.20
C GLY A 614 4.34 23.91 -11.91
N THR A 615 4.10 24.70 -12.97
CA THR A 615 3.82 26.15 -12.86
C THR A 615 2.82 26.55 -13.93
N LYS A 616 1.59 26.90 -13.53
CA LYS A 616 0.57 27.44 -14.42
C LYS A 616 0.69 28.96 -14.50
N ARG A 617 0.79 29.47 -15.73
CA ARG A 617 0.90 30.91 -16.01
C ARG A 617 -0.40 31.55 -16.51
N ARG A 618 -1.49 30.78 -16.53
CA ARG A 618 -2.82 31.20 -16.98
C ARG A 618 -3.91 30.43 -16.23
N ASP A 619 -5.15 30.88 -16.35
CA ASP A 619 -6.35 30.21 -15.84
C ASP A 619 -6.32 29.94 -14.33
N MET A 620 -5.79 30.91 -13.57
CA MET A 620 -5.68 30.86 -12.12
C MET A 620 -6.66 31.83 -11.47
N LEU A 621 -7.25 31.39 -10.37
CA LEU A 621 -8.26 32.10 -9.61
C LEU A 621 -7.76 32.31 -8.18
N ILE A 622 -8.16 33.42 -7.56
CA ILE A 622 -7.98 33.72 -6.14
C ILE A 622 -9.32 34.09 -5.53
N CYS A 623 -9.59 33.61 -4.32
CA CYS A 623 -10.81 33.99 -3.60
C CYS A 623 -10.63 35.33 -2.91
N SER A 624 -11.50 36.31 -3.21
CA SER A 624 -11.43 37.65 -2.59
C SER A 624 -11.78 37.69 -1.09
N LYS A 625 -12.31 36.58 -0.54
CA LYS A 625 -12.67 36.48 0.89
C LYS A 625 -11.63 35.77 1.75
N CYS A 626 -10.93 34.76 1.21
CA CYS A 626 -10.04 33.90 2.00
C CYS A 626 -8.66 33.65 1.35
N ASN A 627 -8.38 34.28 0.21
CA ASN A 627 -7.13 34.13 -0.54
C ASN A 627 -6.81 32.70 -1.01
N HIS A 628 -7.78 31.78 -0.97
CA HIS A 628 -7.62 30.46 -1.56
C HIS A 628 -7.38 30.59 -3.06
N THR A 629 -6.37 29.90 -3.59
CA THR A 629 -6.04 29.88 -5.01
C THR A 629 -6.26 28.51 -5.62
N ALA A 630 -6.79 28.48 -6.84
CA ALA A 630 -6.97 27.27 -7.62
C ALA A 630 -6.93 27.59 -9.13
N CYS A 631 -6.72 26.59 -9.99
CA CYS A 631 -6.92 26.79 -11.42
C CYS A 631 -8.39 26.60 -11.78
N ILE A 632 -8.85 27.18 -12.89
CA ILE A 632 -10.26 27.10 -13.35
C ILE A 632 -10.76 25.65 -13.44
N LYS A 633 -9.88 24.70 -13.78
CA LYS A 633 -10.22 23.27 -13.90
C LYS A 633 -10.40 22.55 -12.57
N CYS A 634 -9.73 23.00 -11.51
CA CYS A 634 -9.72 22.34 -10.19
C CYS A 634 -10.63 23.07 -9.20
N GLY A 635 -10.63 24.40 -9.21
CA GLY A 635 -11.47 25.19 -8.32
C GLY A 635 -12.96 24.95 -8.60
N GLN A 636 -13.80 25.19 -7.58
CA GLN A 636 -15.29 25.32 -7.59
C GLN A 636 -15.93 24.58 -6.40
N ASN A 637 -15.27 23.55 -5.87
CA ASN A 637 -15.69 22.83 -4.67
C ASN A 637 -14.53 22.78 -3.66
N PRO A 638 -14.62 23.45 -2.49
CA PRO A 638 -15.76 24.19 -1.99
C PRO A 638 -16.02 25.48 -2.77
N SER A 639 -17.20 26.07 -2.55
CA SER A 639 -17.62 27.30 -3.24
C SER A 639 -16.83 28.49 -2.70
N HIS A 640 -16.20 29.26 -3.60
CA HIS A 640 -15.45 30.47 -3.27
C HIS A 640 -15.91 31.65 -4.14
N ALA A 641 -15.72 32.87 -3.65
CA ALA A 641 -15.86 34.09 -4.44
C ALA A 641 -14.58 34.30 -5.27
N TYR A 642 -14.45 33.57 -6.37
CA TYR A 642 -13.25 33.57 -7.20
C TYR A 642 -13.18 34.78 -8.13
N GLU A 643 -11.98 35.37 -8.20
CA GLU A 643 -11.60 36.39 -9.17
C GLU A 643 -10.34 35.90 -9.93
N PRO A 644 -10.17 36.23 -11.22
CA PRO A 644 -8.97 35.88 -11.96
C PRO A 644 -7.72 36.55 -11.38
N ILE A 645 -6.62 35.80 -11.25
CA ILE A 645 -5.32 36.39 -10.92
C ILE A 645 -4.80 37.17 -12.14
N PRO A 646 -4.38 38.44 -12.00
CA PRO A 646 -3.84 39.23 -13.11
C PRO A 646 -2.71 38.53 -13.86
N LEU A 647 -2.74 38.62 -15.20
CA LEU A 647 -1.77 37.93 -16.06
C LEU A 647 -0.33 38.38 -15.84
N GLU A 648 -0.13 39.65 -15.45
CA GLU A 648 1.17 40.20 -15.07
C GLU A 648 1.79 39.45 -13.87
N HIS A 649 0.99 39.17 -12.83
CA HIS A 649 1.44 38.40 -11.67
C HIS A 649 1.77 36.96 -12.05
N LEU A 650 0.97 36.34 -12.92
CA LEU A 650 1.21 34.96 -13.38
C LEU A 650 2.43 34.86 -14.31
N SER A 651 2.69 35.89 -15.10
CA SER A 651 3.85 35.97 -16.00
C SER A 651 5.15 36.17 -15.23
N ALA A 652 5.12 36.90 -14.12
CA ALA A 652 6.26 37.10 -13.22
C ALA A 652 6.64 35.85 -12.40
N ARG A 653 5.86 34.76 -12.46
CA ARG A 653 6.18 33.52 -11.74
C ARG A 653 7.48 32.89 -12.26
N ILE A 654 8.22 32.27 -11.36
CA ILE A 654 9.44 31.51 -11.68
C ILE A 654 9.18 30.02 -11.54
N THR A 655 9.98 29.20 -12.21
CA THR A 655 9.86 27.75 -12.06
C THR A 655 10.33 27.33 -10.66
N PRO A 656 9.67 26.35 -10.03
CA PRO A 656 10.09 25.83 -8.73
C PRO A 656 11.52 25.28 -8.76
N MET A 657 11.95 24.67 -9.87
CA MET A 657 13.33 24.19 -10.02
C MET A 657 14.36 25.33 -9.89
N ASN A 658 14.10 26.49 -10.51
CA ASN A 658 15.01 27.65 -10.41
C ASN A 658 15.06 28.18 -8.97
N PHE A 659 13.92 28.15 -8.26
CA PHE A 659 13.87 28.56 -6.86
C PHE A 659 14.55 27.55 -5.93
N GLU A 660 14.38 26.25 -6.18
CA GLU A 660 15.03 25.18 -5.43
C GLU A 660 16.56 25.24 -5.58
N MET A 661 17.06 25.49 -6.81
CA MET A 661 18.48 25.74 -7.03
C MET A 661 18.96 26.99 -6.27
N TYR A 662 18.19 28.07 -6.31
CA TYR A 662 18.50 29.29 -5.56
C TYR A 662 18.57 29.04 -4.04
N LEU A 663 17.64 28.25 -3.49
CA LEU A 663 17.66 27.83 -2.08
C LEU A 663 18.88 26.96 -1.75
N LYS A 664 19.16 25.94 -2.57
CA LYS A 664 20.32 25.03 -2.38
C LYS A 664 21.65 25.77 -2.40
N MET A 665 21.77 26.85 -3.18
CA MET A 665 22.96 27.70 -3.20
C MET A 665 23.06 28.65 -1.99
N GLY A 666 21.94 28.94 -1.32
CA GLY A 666 21.87 29.89 -0.21
C GLY A 666 21.81 29.26 1.18
N LEU A 667 21.47 27.97 1.29
CA LEU A 667 21.28 27.28 2.57
C LEU A 667 22.49 26.39 2.91
N PRO A 668 22.92 26.36 4.19
CA PRO A 668 23.96 25.45 4.61
C PRO A 668 23.43 24.01 4.68
N MET A 669 24.29 23.03 4.41
CA MET A 669 23.96 21.60 4.54
C MET A 669 23.83 21.13 5.99
N ARG A 670 24.40 21.90 6.93
CA ARG A 670 24.35 21.67 8.38
C ARG A 670 23.97 22.98 9.05
N LEU A 671 22.95 22.94 9.90
CA LEU A 671 22.44 24.10 10.61
C LEU A 671 22.37 23.77 12.10
N GLN A 672 23.00 24.59 12.93
CA GLN A 672 22.84 24.52 14.38
C GLN A 672 22.26 25.84 14.88
N LEU A 673 21.06 25.77 15.48
CA LEU A 673 20.38 26.94 16.01
C LEU A 673 20.92 27.23 17.41
N LYS A 674 21.58 28.39 17.57
CA LYS A 674 22.05 28.87 18.88
C LYS A 674 20.96 29.70 19.56
N GLY A 675 20.85 29.57 20.88
CA GLY A 675 19.94 30.38 21.70
C GLY A 675 18.51 29.84 21.86
N LEU A 676 18.19 28.71 21.22
CA LEU A 676 16.96 27.95 21.51
C LEU A 676 17.23 26.99 22.66
N ASN A 677 16.72 27.30 23.84
CA ASN A 677 16.78 26.44 25.02
C ASN A 677 15.41 26.43 25.71
N ARG A 678 15.22 25.55 26.70
CA ARG A 678 13.96 25.47 27.44
C ARG A 678 13.48 26.84 27.95
N GLY A 679 14.38 27.66 28.48
CA GLY A 679 14.09 29.00 28.96
C GLY A 679 13.54 29.97 27.89
N ALA A 680 13.92 29.79 26.63
CA ALA A 680 13.35 30.56 25.51
C ALA A 680 11.87 30.19 25.28
N PHE A 681 11.51 28.92 25.45
CA PHE A 681 10.12 28.47 25.33
C PHE A 681 9.26 28.91 26.53
N GLU A 682 9.84 28.95 27.73
CA GLU A 682 9.08 29.37 28.93
C GLU A 682 8.60 30.82 28.88
N GLN A 683 9.15 31.65 28.00
CA GLN A 683 8.64 33.01 27.76
C GLN A 683 7.26 33.02 27.10
N PHE A 684 6.90 31.95 26.38
CA PHE A 684 5.58 31.78 25.75
C PHE A 684 4.57 31.09 26.67
N ARG A 685 5.00 30.63 27.85
CA ARG A 685 4.09 30.03 28.83
C ARG A 685 3.15 31.11 29.37
N GLU A 686 1.86 30.94 29.11
CA GLU A 686 0.85 31.83 29.70
C GLU A 686 0.46 31.33 31.10
N SER A 687 -0.31 32.15 31.84
CA SER A 687 -0.78 31.83 33.19
C SER A 687 -1.92 30.79 33.18
N TRP A 688 -1.65 29.58 32.69
CA TRP A 688 -2.61 28.48 32.66
C TRP A 688 -2.86 27.92 34.06
N THR A 689 -4.13 27.73 34.42
CA THR A 689 -4.56 27.14 35.69
C THR A 689 -5.00 25.69 35.55
N SER A 690 -5.27 25.24 34.32
CA SER A 690 -5.66 23.85 34.05
C SER A 690 -4.44 22.92 34.17
N LYS A 691 -4.57 21.89 35.02
CA LYS A 691 -3.55 20.84 35.18
C LYS A 691 -3.27 20.10 33.87
N GLU A 692 -4.28 19.95 33.02
CA GLU A 692 -4.15 19.27 31.71
C GLU A 692 -3.24 20.06 30.77
N VAL A 693 -3.41 21.38 30.72
CA VAL A 693 -2.61 22.27 29.87
C VAL A 693 -1.16 22.33 30.36
N ILE A 694 -0.96 22.40 31.69
CA ILE A 694 0.38 22.35 32.28
C ILE A 694 1.05 21.01 31.98
N GLY A 695 0.33 19.89 32.14
CA GLY A 695 0.85 18.57 31.81
C GLY A 695 1.23 18.42 30.34
N ALA A 696 0.40 18.93 29.43
CA ALA A 696 0.68 18.95 28.00
C ALA A 696 1.90 19.80 27.65
N TRP A 697 2.09 20.94 28.32
CA TRP A 697 3.27 21.81 28.15
C TRP A 697 4.57 21.13 28.58
N GLU A 698 4.57 20.48 29.75
CA GLU A 698 5.74 19.73 30.23
C GLU A 698 6.08 18.58 29.28
N ALA A 699 5.07 17.81 28.84
CA ALA A 699 5.27 16.75 27.85
C ALA A 699 5.83 17.28 26.52
N PHE A 700 5.33 18.43 26.04
CA PHE A 700 5.87 19.09 24.85
C PHE A 700 7.34 19.45 25.03
N LEU A 701 7.73 20.02 26.17
CA LEU A 701 9.11 20.40 26.45
C LEU A 701 10.04 19.20 26.64
N GLU A 702 9.55 18.10 27.21
CA GLU A 702 10.30 16.84 27.30
C GLU A 702 10.61 16.26 25.92
N VAL A 703 9.68 16.39 24.97
CA VAL A 703 9.87 15.91 23.59
C VAL A 703 10.77 16.85 22.77
N VAL A 704 10.56 18.17 22.88
CA VAL A 704 11.32 19.15 22.09
C VAL A 704 12.72 19.37 22.65
N GLY A 705 12.88 19.30 23.97
CA GLY A 705 14.13 19.58 24.68
C GLY A 705 15.37 18.88 24.11
N PRO A 706 15.35 17.56 23.88
CA PRO A 706 16.45 16.83 23.26
C PRO A 706 16.84 17.34 21.87
N ALA A 707 15.87 17.82 21.08
CA ALA A 707 16.13 18.36 19.74
C ALA A 707 16.71 19.79 19.76
N LEU A 708 16.63 20.51 20.89
CA LEU A 708 17.14 21.87 21.02
C LEU A 708 18.66 21.87 21.09
N GLY A 709 19.29 22.35 20.02
CA GLY A 709 20.75 22.43 19.91
C GLY A 709 21.38 21.25 19.17
N GLU A 710 20.57 20.28 18.73
CA GLU A 710 21.02 19.29 17.76
C GLU A 710 21.37 19.96 16.43
N GLU A 711 22.25 19.29 15.70
CA GLU A 711 22.58 19.65 14.35
C GLU A 711 21.50 19.18 13.39
N LEU A 712 20.87 20.12 12.70
CA LEU A 712 19.98 19.83 11.59
C LEU A 712 20.81 19.58 10.34
N ARG A 713 20.54 18.48 9.65
CA ARG A 713 21.20 18.12 8.39
C ARG A 713 20.20 18.23 7.26
N PHE A 714 20.59 18.91 6.19
CA PHE A 714 19.76 19.04 5.00
C PHE A 714 19.42 17.65 4.44
N SER A 715 18.13 17.38 4.31
CA SER A 715 17.57 16.15 3.76
C SER A 715 16.78 16.42 2.48
N GLY A 716 16.08 17.55 2.36
CA GLY A 716 15.24 17.80 1.20
C GLY A 716 14.54 19.15 1.15
N ILE A 717 13.86 19.42 0.04
CA ILE A 717 13.06 20.62 -0.18
C ILE A 717 11.70 20.22 -0.73
N SER A 718 10.63 20.60 -0.05
CA SER A 718 9.25 20.34 -0.47
C SER A 718 8.49 21.63 -0.72
N ARG A 719 7.58 21.58 -1.70
CA ARG A 719 6.76 22.72 -2.13
C ARG A 719 5.29 22.41 -1.96
N HIS A 720 4.67 23.17 -1.07
CA HIS A 720 3.24 23.23 -0.84
C HIS A 720 2.75 24.67 -1.02
N ARG A 721 1.77 25.10 -0.21
CA ARG A 721 1.43 26.53 -0.08
C ARG A 721 2.61 27.35 0.46
N ALA A 722 3.54 26.68 1.16
CA ALA A 722 4.83 27.19 1.57
C ALA A 722 5.94 26.24 1.07
N TRP A 723 7.17 26.75 1.02
CA TRP A 723 8.36 25.92 0.84
C TRP A 723 8.87 25.46 2.20
N THR A 724 9.19 24.17 2.31
CA THR A 724 9.77 23.58 3.52
C THR A 724 11.13 23.01 3.17
N VAL A 725 12.12 23.25 4.03
CA VAL A 725 13.44 22.64 3.94
C VAL A 725 13.61 21.77 5.18
N THR A 726 13.95 20.51 4.97
CA THR A 726 14.13 19.52 6.03
C THR A 726 15.56 19.02 6.06
#